data_AF-A0A3F2YVZ2-F1
#
_entry.id   AF-A0A3F2YVZ2-F1
#
_cell.length_a   1.000
_cell.length_b   1.000
_cell.length_c   1.000
_cell.angle_alpha   90.00
_cell.angle_beta   90.00
_cell.angle_gamma   90.00
#
_symmetry.space_group_name_H-M   'P 1'
#
loop_
_entity.id
_entity.type
_entity.pdbx_description
1 polymer ?
#
loop_
_entity_poly.entity_id
_entity_poly.type
_entity_poly.pdbx_seq_one_letter_code
_entity_poly.pdbx_strand_id
1 'polypeptide(L)'
;MAQETAVKQFIDRINSSKNDPNRKAVTPAIATRFLLARKYDITRAMALYEQHELIRQREGLYGFDPLTEPLRAELETGKFTILPGRDSSGAAIALFTANLHYPMTVTHKTTLQGVVYQLDVALQSAETQKAGLIFIYDMSTSKYSNFDYDLSQKILTLLKGGYPARLKKVLIVTAPLWFKAPFKILRLFVREKLRERVFTVSIPQLSLHVPRDSLPIRLGGTLEVDHSSWLLHCYKSMTNREDEIIATASQQQAQASLNSPAGETGVSGESPVMSSVGIATIPAGPDTLETHHSLTGTGSELVDVDFVASHNHRTVSPGNGVLVEEHLGVDDINDMATVSVNQHHPVNHASHVGHHTTSELWTENPPSSASSGFSDDDSLAGAEGDPKTIEQIVQMVRERGKMGLIREYTEIKARAPDGSFTHAKLRNNLAKNRYTDVLCYDHSRVVLSQEDDDPATDYINANFVDGYKQKNAYISTQGPLPKTSYDFWRMVWEQHCLLIVMTTRVMERGRAKCGQYWEPTEGGVAEYGPFRLRTMSIETNEDYTVVELEIRNTKTDEVRCVSHWQFTSWPDYGVPSSAKAMLNFLQRAREKQAEMVRSLGDLWAGHPRGPPIVVHCSAGIGRTGTFITLDICISRLEDVGTADIKGTVEKIRSQRAYSIQMPDQYVFCHLALIEYALSRSMLQSVDLSEFDDRDDDSD
;
A
#
# COMPACT_ATOMS: atom_id res chain seq x y z
N MET A 1 27.79 -3.91 43.80
CA MET A 1 27.11 -2.62 44.07
C MET A 1 26.42 -2.02 42.83
N ALA A 2 27.13 -1.39 41.89
CA ALA A 2 26.49 -0.52 40.88
C ALA A 2 25.36 -1.15 40.04
N GLN A 3 25.45 -2.43 39.68
CA GLN A 3 24.39 -3.14 38.94
C GLN A 3 23.18 -3.45 39.82
N GLU A 4 23.36 -3.82 41.10
CA GLU A 4 22.25 -4.02 42.04
C GLU A 4 21.55 -2.70 42.35
N THR A 5 22.30 -1.60 42.46
CA THR A 5 21.75 -0.25 42.58
C THR A 5 20.88 0.10 41.36
N ALA A 6 21.31 -0.23 40.14
CA ALA A 6 20.52 0.00 38.93
C ALA A 6 19.27 -0.90 38.86
N VAL A 7 19.36 -2.17 39.27
CA VAL A 7 18.20 -3.08 39.39
C VAL A 7 17.18 -2.55 40.39
N LYS A 8 17.63 -2.12 41.57
CA LYS A 8 16.75 -1.51 42.58
C LYS A 8 16.10 -0.22 42.06
N GLN A 9 16.88 0.71 41.52
CA GLN A 9 16.35 1.98 40.98
C GLN A 9 15.36 1.78 39.82
N PHE A 10 15.52 0.72 39.02
CA PHE A 10 14.55 0.34 37.98
C PHE A 10 13.22 -0.12 38.60
N ILE A 11 13.28 -1.06 39.56
CA ILE A 11 12.11 -1.60 40.25
C ILE A 11 11.37 -0.48 41.01
N ASP A 12 12.09 0.30 41.80
CA ASP A 12 11.54 1.40 42.60
C ASP A 12 10.79 2.39 41.71
N ARG A 13 11.38 2.81 40.58
CA ARG A 13 10.74 3.74 39.64
C ARG A 13 9.50 3.16 38.98
N ILE A 14 9.59 1.95 38.42
CA ILE A 14 8.46 1.32 37.73
C ILE A 14 7.29 1.05 38.69
N ASN A 15 7.57 0.49 39.87
CA ASN A 15 6.52 0.18 40.85
C ASN A 15 5.96 1.45 41.55
N SER A 16 6.71 2.56 41.58
CA SER A 16 6.21 3.87 42.03
C SER A 16 5.32 4.60 41.01
N SER A 17 5.34 4.18 39.74
CA SER A 17 4.54 4.74 38.65
C SER A 17 3.08 4.26 38.74
N LYS A 18 2.36 4.78 39.74
CA LYS A 18 0.96 4.46 40.04
C LYS A 18 0.00 5.01 38.97
N ASN A 19 -0.16 4.30 37.85
CA ASN A 19 -1.18 4.59 36.83
C ASN A 19 -2.02 3.37 36.37
N ASP A 20 -1.73 2.16 36.87
CA ASP A 20 -2.52 0.96 36.57
C ASP A 20 -2.56 0.01 37.80
N PRO A 21 -3.74 -0.27 38.39
CA PRO A 21 -3.87 -1.18 39.52
C PRO A 21 -3.70 -2.67 39.16
N ASN A 22 -3.78 -3.04 37.87
CA ASN A 22 -3.64 -4.43 37.40
C ASN A 22 -2.18 -4.81 37.05
N ARG A 23 -1.24 -3.86 37.09
CA ARG A 23 0.15 -4.08 36.70
C ARG A 23 0.89 -4.99 37.69
N LYS A 24 1.30 -6.18 37.24
CA LYS A 24 2.10 -7.12 38.05
C LYS A 24 3.45 -6.49 38.42
N ALA A 25 3.83 -6.60 39.70
CA ALA A 25 5.06 -5.98 40.22
C ALA A 25 6.33 -6.55 39.55
N VAL A 26 7.27 -5.68 39.20
CA VAL A 26 8.51 -6.09 38.52
C VAL A 26 9.46 -6.78 39.51
N THR A 27 9.86 -8.02 39.18
CA THR A 27 10.86 -8.78 39.94
C THR A 27 12.30 -8.42 39.54
N PRO A 28 13.32 -8.70 40.39
CA PRO A 28 14.73 -8.52 40.03
C PRO A 28 15.16 -9.26 38.76
N ALA A 29 14.59 -10.44 38.51
CA ALA A 29 14.85 -11.22 37.30
C ALA A 29 14.31 -10.51 36.03
N ILE A 30 13.12 -9.90 36.11
CA ILE A 30 12.56 -9.10 35.01
C ILE A 30 13.41 -7.85 34.80
N ALA A 31 13.63 -7.04 35.84
CA ALA A 31 14.43 -5.81 35.77
C ALA A 31 15.82 -6.04 35.16
N THR A 32 16.48 -7.13 35.53
CA THR A 32 17.81 -7.50 35.02
C THR A 32 17.81 -7.75 33.50
N ARG A 33 16.77 -8.38 32.93
CA ARG A 33 16.65 -8.61 31.47
C ARG A 33 16.61 -7.27 30.72
N PHE A 34 15.75 -6.34 31.15
CA PHE A 34 15.60 -5.02 30.53
C PHE A 34 16.87 -4.17 30.64
N LEU A 35 17.55 -4.21 31.79
CA LEU A 35 18.82 -3.53 32.01
C LEU A 35 19.95 -4.14 31.15
N LEU A 36 20.09 -5.47 31.08
CA LEU A 36 21.09 -6.13 30.21
C LEU A 36 20.89 -5.76 28.73
N ALA A 37 19.63 -5.76 28.27
CA ALA A 37 19.25 -5.34 26.92
C ALA A 37 19.62 -3.88 26.59
N ARG A 38 19.92 -3.05 27.61
CA ARG A 38 20.31 -1.63 27.47
C ARG A 38 21.63 -1.25 28.17
N LYS A 39 22.48 -2.23 28.52
CA LYS A 39 23.77 -2.02 29.22
C LYS A 39 23.65 -1.29 30.58
N TYR A 40 22.59 -1.57 31.34
CA TYR A 40 22.24 -0.92 32.61
C TYR A 40 21.92 0.59 32.51
N ASP A 41 21.66 1.10 31.31
CA ASP A 41 21.01 2.41 31.12
C ASP A 41 19.55 2.32 31.59
N ILE A 42 19.27 2.85 32.78
CA ILE A 42 17.97 2.73 33.46
C ILE A 42 16.87 3.39 32.64
N THR A 43 17.07 4.61 32.15
CA THR A 43 16.06 5.37 31.38
C THR A 43 15.69 4.64 30.09
N ARG A 44 16.69 4.10 29.37
CA ARG A 44 16.44 3.35 28.13
C ARG A 44 15.92 1.94 28.37
N ALA A 45 16.16 1.36 29.55
CA ALA A 45 15.52 0.13 29.99
C ALA A 45 14.05 0.35 30.35
N MET A 46 13.70 1.47 31.00
CA MET A 46 12.31 1.80 31.34
C MET A 46 11.47 1.98 30.08
N ALA A 47 11.94 2.80 29.12
CA ALA A 47 11.27 2.97 27.83
C ALA A 47 11.17 1.66 27.02
N LEU A 48 12.13 0.73 27.16
CA LEU A 48 12.05 -0.61 26.57
C LEU A 48 10.99 -1.48 27.25
N TYR A 49 10.83 -1.37 28.57
CA TYR A 49 9.83 -2.11 29.33
C TYR A 49 8.42 -1.57 29.05
N GLU A 50 8.22 -0.26 29.07
CA GLU A 50 6.96 0.38 28.67
C GLU A 50 6.57 0.00 27.23
N GLN A 51 7.53 0.05 26.28
CA GLN A 51 7.28 -0.40 24.91
C GLN A 51 6.99 -1.91 24.80
N HIS A 52 7.59 -2.75 25.66
CA HIS A 52 7.30 -4.20 25.71
C HIS A 52 5.87 -4.46 26.17
N GLU A 53 5.46 -3.92 27.33
CA GLU A 53 4.12 -4.19 27.88
C GLU A 53 3.02 -3.70 26.92
N LEU A 54 3.19 -2.51 26.32
CA LEU A 54 2.25 -1.95 25.33
C LEU A 54 2.11 -2.82 24.09
N ILE A 55 3.21 -3.37 23.57
CA ILE A 55 3.18 -4.29 22.42
C ILE A 55 2.52 -5.61 22.82
N ARG A 56 2.82 -6.16 24.01
CA ARG A 56 2.17 -7.41 24.47
C ARG A 56 0.67 -7.26 24.71
N GLN A 57 0.24 -6.11 25.22
CA GLN A 57 -1.18 -5.81 25.41
C GLN A 57 -1.89 -5.69 24.06
N ARG A 58 -1.36 -4.87 23.14
CA ARG A 58 -1.92 -4.64 21.80
C ARG A 58 -2.02 -5.93 20.97
N GLU A 59 -0.98 -6.75 20.98
CA GLU A 59 -0.86 -7.93 20.11
C GLU A 59 -1.43 -9.21 20.74
N GLY A 60 -2.00 -9.14 21.96
CA GLY A 60 -2.55 -10.31 22.66
C GLY A 60 -1.48 -11.35 23.05
N LEU A 61 -0.33 -10.89 23.55
CA LEU A 61 0.84 -11.72 23.89
C LEU A 61 0.93 -12.04 25.41
N TYR A 62 -0.24 -12.17 26.04
CA TYR A 62 -0.44 -12.61 27.42
C TYR A 62 -1.53 -13.69 27.45
N GLY A 63 -1.43 -14.65 28.38
CA GLY A 63 -2.53 -15.58 28.70
C GLY A 63 -2.92 -16.58 27.60
N PHE A 64 -2.13 -16.71 26.53
CA PHE A 64 -2.35 -17.73 25.50
C PHE A 64 -1.78 -19.08 25.95
N ASP A 65 -2.49 -20.18 25.67
CA ASP A 65 -2.05 -21.54 25.99
C ASP A 65 -1.41 -22.20 24.74
N PRO A 66 -0.11 -22.57 24.76
CA PRO A 66 0.56 -23.23 23.64
C PRO A 66 0.02 -24.63 23.29
N LEU A 67 -0.82 -25.24 24.13
CA LEU A 67 -1.49 -26.51 23.87
C LEU A 67 -2.85 -26.36 23.17
N THR A 68 -3.38 -25.13 23.04
CA THR A 68 -4.68 -24.87 22.40
C THR A 68 -4.54 -24.56 20.91
N GLU A 69 -5.57 -24.90 20.13
CA GLU A 69 -5.64 -24.48 18.73
C GLU A 69 -6.03 -23.00 18.59
N PRO A 70 -5.56 -22.29 17.54
CA PRO A 70 -4.67 -22.76 16.47
C PRO A 70 -3.16 -22.70 16.82
N LEU A 71 -2.81 -22.34 18.05
CA LEU A 71 -1.41 -22.10 18.45
C LEU A 71 -0.57 -23.37 18.53
N ARG A 72 -1.16 -24.49 18.97
CA ARG A 72 -0.51 -25.81 19.03
C ARG A 72 -0.06 -26.27 17.64
N ALA A 73 -0.97 -26.33 16.68
CA ALA A 73 -0.64 -26.69 15.30
C ALA A 73 0.37 -25.70 14.67
N GLU A 74 0.25 -24.39 14.96
CA GLU A 74 1.17 -23.38 14.47
C GLU A 74 2.61 -23.57 15.00
N LEU A 75 2.77 -23.93 16.27
CA LEU A 75 4.07 -24.31 16.85
C LEU A 75 4.61 -25.58 16.19
N GLU A 76 3.79 -26.62 16.05
CA GLU A 76 4.15 -27.91 15.47
C GLU A 76 4.66 -27.82 14.01
N THR A 77 4.37 -26.73 13.28
CA THR A 77 4.93 -26.49 11.92
C THR A 77 6.46 -26.43 11.88
N GLY A 78 7.13 -26.09 12.98
CA GLY A 78 8.58 -25.82 13.00
C GLY A 78 9.01 -24.61 12.16
N LYS A 79 8.07 -23.76 11.69
CA LYS A 79 8.42 -22.60 10.85
C LYS A 79 9.25 -21.57 11.61
N PHE A 80 9.10 -21.47 12.92
CA PHE A 80 9.98 -20.71 13.80
C PHE A 80 10.58 -21.62 14.86
N THR A 81 11.91 -21.53 15.05
CA THR A 81 12.63 -22.28 16.09
C THR A 81 13.81 -21.46 16.62
N ILE A 82 14.21 -21.74 17.86
CA ILE A 82 15.53 -21.36 18.36
C ILE A 82 16.47 -22.55 18.11
N LEU A 83 17.66 -22.31 17.59
CA LEU A 83 18.66 -23.37 17.40
C LEU A 83 19.46 -23.59 18.70
N PRO A 84 19.87 -24.83 19.03
CA PRO A 84 20.76 -25.10 20.16
C PRO A 84 22.18 -24.54 19.97
N GLY A 85 22.59 -24.29 18.73
CA GLY A 85 23.86 -23.61 18.40
C GLY A 85 23.83 -22.10 18.63
N ARG A 86 25.00 -21.46 18.57
CA ARG A 86 25.18 -20.02 18.82
C ARG A 86 26.06 -19.35 17.77
N ASP A 87 25.94 -18.03 17.65
CA ASP A 87 26.91 -17.24 16.88
C ASP A 87 28.28 -17.18 17.60
N SER A 88 29.33 -16.77 16.90
CA SER A 88 30.70 -16.64 17.44
C SER A 88 30.86 -15.56 18.54
N SER A 89 29.77 -14.91 18.95
CA SER A 89 29.69 -13.98 20.08
C SER A 89 28.71 -14.44 21.18
N GLY A 90 28.29 -15.70 21.15
CA GLY A 90 27.37 -16.34 22.10
C GLY A 90 25.88 -16.04 21.88
N ALA A 91 25.52 -15.31 20.82
CA ALA A 91 24.13 -14.95 20.57
C ALA A 91 23.32 -16.18 20.17
N ALA A 92 22.12 -16.35 20.74
CA ALA A 92 21.23 -17.43 20.32
C ALA A 92 20.68 -17.13 18.92
N ILE A 93 20.44 -18.20 18.14
CA ILE A 93 20.02 -18.09 16.74
C ILE A 93 18.52 -18.39 16.67
N ALA A 94 17.72 -17.36 16.40
CA ALA A 94 16.31 -17.50 16.07
C ALA A 94 16.17 -17.69 14.54
N LEU A 95 15.56 -18.78 14.11
CA LEU A 95 15.38 -19.14 12.69
C LEU A 95 13.90 -19.16 12.34
N PHE A 96 13.50 -18.35 11.37
CA PHE A 96 12.19 -18.37 10.73
C PHE A 96 12.34 -18.87 9.28
N THR A 97 11.58 -19.89 8.90
CA THR A 97 11.66 -20.58 7.60
C THR A 97 10.43 -20.23 6.77
N ALA A 98 10.58 -19.30 5.83
CA ALA A 98 9.45 -18.64 5.19
C ALA A 98 8.57 -19.57 4.34
N ASN A 99 9.15 -20.58 3.67
CA ASN A 99 8.36 -21.52 2.85
C ASN A 99 7.34 -22.38 3.64
N LEU A 100 7.48 -22.46 4.97
CA LEU A 100 6.55 -23.12 5.89
C LEU A 100 5.45 -22.17 6.42
N HIS A 101 5.48 -20.88 6.08
CA HIS A 101 4.47 -19.92 6.51
C HIS A 101 3.35 -19.78 5.48
N TYR A 102 2.10 -19.85 5.94
CA TYR A 102 0.89 -19.84 5.12
C TYR A 102 -0.10 -18.82 5.72
N PRO A 103 -0.06 -17.54 5.28
CA PRO A 103 -0.85 -16.47 5.89
C PRO A 103 -2.36 -16.64 5.70
N MET A 104 -2.76 -17.48 4.73
CA MET A 104 -4.16 -17.78 4.41
C MET A 104 -4.80 -18.83 5.35
N THR A 105 -4.01 -19.52 6.20
CA THR A 105 -4.50 -20.63 7.04
C THR A 105 -4.26 -20.41 8.54
N VAL A 106 -3.32 -19.55 8.92
CA VAL A 106 -3.05 -19.19 10.31
C VAL A 106 -2.80 -17.69 10.40
N THR A 107 -3.42 -17.03 11.38
CA THR A 107 -3.31 -15.58 11.53
C THR A 107 -1.88 -15.15 11.89
N HIS A 108 -1.51 -13.93 11.50
CA HIS A 108 -0.27 -13.29 11.92
C HIS A 108 -0.17 -13.18 13.46
N LYS A 109 -1.31 -13.09 14.17
CA LYS A 109 -1.39 -13.02 15.63
C LYS A 109 -0.98 -14.35 16.27
N THR A 110 -1.53 -15.46 15.80
CA THR A 110 -1.15 -16.82 16.24
C THR A 110 0.34 -17.09 15.96
N THR A 111 0.81 -16.73 14.75
CA THR A 111 2.23 -16.88 14.38
C THR A 111 3.13 -16.05 15.31
N LEU A 112 2.74 -14.81 15.64
CA LEU A 112 3.47 -13.94 16.56
C LEU A 112 3.47 -14.47 18.00
N GLN A 113 2.36 -15.03 18.48
CA GLN A 113 2.29 -15.72 19.77
C GLN A 113 3.30 -16.88 19.83
N GLY A 114 3.34 -17.72 18.79
CA GLY A 114 4.31 -18.83 18.69
C GLY A 114 5.78 -18.38 18.64
N VAL A 115 6.05 -17.25 17.96
CA VAL A 115 7.38 -16.61 17.96
C VAL A 115 7.77 -16.10 19.35
N VAL A 116 6.86 -15.40 20.03
CA VAL A 116 7.10 -14.79 21.35
C VAL A 116 7.24 -15.84 22.44
N TYR A 117 6.43 -16.90 22.40
CA TYR A 117 6.51 -18.06 23.30
C TYR A 117 7.92 -18.65 23.36
N GLN A 118 8.49 -18.99 22.19
CA GLN A 118 9.82 -19.59 22.11
C GLN A 118 10.94 -18.60 22.44
N LEU A 119 10.80 -17.32 22.08
CA LEU A 119 11.76 -16.28 22.45
C LEU A 119 11.82 -16.05 23.97
N ASP A 120 10.67 -16.06 24.65
CA ASP A 120 10.60 -15.84 26.11
C ASP A 120 11.27 -16.98 26.89
N VAL A 121 11.20 -18.21 26.38
CA VAL A 121 11.98 -19.36 26.88
C VAL A 121 13.48 -19.16 26.60
N ALA A 122 13.87 -18.77 25.39
CA ALA A 122 15.28 -18.49 25.08
C ALA A 122 15.89 -17.37 25.94
N LEU A 123 15.08 -16.39 26.38
CA LEU A 123 15.48 -15.35 27.34
C LEU A 123 15.58 -15.82 28.80
N GLN A 124 15.22 -17.05 29.14
CA GLN A 124 15.57 -17.62 30.45
C GLN A 124 17.08 -17.84 30.58
N SER A 125 17.78 -18.14 29.47
CA SER A 125 19.24 -18.28 29.43
C SER A 125 19.94 -16.94 29.71
N ALA A 126 20.68 -16.86 30.82
CA ALA A 126 21.51 -15.70 31.17
C ALA A 126 22.58 -15.38 30.10
N GLU A 127 23.06 -16.39 29.39
CA GLU A 127 23.97 -16.21 28.25
C GLU A 127 23.24 -15.52 27.09
N THR A 128 22.01 -15.90 26.76
CA THR A 128 21.21 -15.24 25.71
C THR A 128 20.84 -13.80 26.11
N GLN A 129 20.51 -13.54 27.39
CA GLN A 129 20.34 -12.17 27.90
C GLN A 129 21.60 -11.31 27.73
N LYS A 130 22.78 -11.90 27.99
CA LYS A 130 24.09 -11.24 27.88
C LYS A 130 24.54 -11.04 26.43
N ALA A 131 24.45 -12.06 25.58
CA ALA A 131 24.97 -12.05 24.22
C ALA A 131 23.98 -11.45 23.20
N GLY A 132 22.68 -11.67 23.39
CA GLY A 132 21.62 -11.25 22.49
C GLY A 132 21.20 -12.32 21.48
N LEU A 133 20.64 -11.88 20.36
CA LEU A 133 20.03 -12.73 19.32
C LEU A 133 20.60 -12.41 17.93
N ILE A 134 20.77 -13.44 17.10
CA ILE A 134 20.70 -13.31 15.63
C ILE A 134 19.34 -13.80 15.18
N PHE A 135 18.73 -13.10 14.23
CA PHE A 135 17.52 -13.54 13.54
C PHE A 135 17.87 -13.97 12.11
N ILE A 136 17.52 -15.19 11.72
CA ILE A 136 17.67 -15.72 10.36
C ILE A 136 16.27 -15.83 9.75
N TYR A 137 16.05 -15.15 8.62
CA TYR A 137 14.84 -15.29 7.82
C TYR A 137 15.21 -16.06 6.56
N ASP A 138 14.99 -17.37 6.58
CA ASP A 138 15.28 -18.27 5.47
C ASP A 138 14.17 -18.19 4.43
N MET A 139 14.47 -17.54 3.31
CA MET A 139 13.56 -17.38 2.17
C MET A 139 13.78 -18.45 1.09
N SER A 140 14.66 -19.43 1.31
CA SER A 140 14.98 -20.47 0.34
C SER A 140 13.72 -21.22 -0.07
N THR A 141 13.46 -21.30 -1.38
CA THR A 141 12.23 -21.87 -2.00
C THR A 141 10.89 -21.16 -1.68
N SER A 142 10.90 -20.03 -0.96
CA SER A 142 9.66 -19.31 -0.61
C SER A 142 9.01 -18.59 -1.82
N LYS A 143 7.67 -18.65 -1.86
CA LYS A 143 6.81 -17.99 -2.85
C LYS A 143 6.27 -16.68 -2.27
N TYR A 144 5.79 -15.78 -3.13
CA TYR A 144 5.11 -14.56 -2.68
C TYR A 144 3.90 -14.86 -1.77
N SER A 145 3.20 -15.98 -1.99
CA SER A 145 2.10 -16.45 -1.14
C SER A 145 2.51 -16.87 0.29
N ASN A 146 3.81 -17.00 0.56
CA ASN A 146 4.35 -17.22 1.91
C ASN A 146 4.69 -15.89 2.63
N PHE A 147 4.60 -14.74 1.95
CA PHE A 147 4.99 -13.45 2.52
C PHE A 147 3.84 -12.79 3.27
N ASP A 148 3.98 -12.71 4.59
CA ASP A 148 3.12 -11.94 5.46
C ASP A 148 3.78 -10.60 5.78
N TYR A 149 3.20 -9.51 5.27
CA TYR A 149 3.69 -8.16 5.51
C TYR A 149 3.43 -7.67 6.94
N ASP A 150 2.30 -8.04 7.54
CA ASP A 150 1.91 -7.57 8.86
C ASP A 150 2.64 -8.32 9.96
N LEU A 151 2.80 -9.64 9.83
CA LEU A 151 3.74 -10.40 10.66
C LEU A 151 5.17 -9.85 10.52
N SER A 152 5.61 -9.51 9.31
CA SER A 152 6.94 -8.91 9.09
C SER A 152 7.09 -7.58 9.82
N GLN A 153 6.09 -6.70 9.79
CA GLN A 153 6.08 -5.43 10.51
C GLN A 153 6.00 -5.61 12.04
N LYS A 154 5.22 -6.59 12.53
CA LYS A 154 5.08 -6.89 13.95
C LYS A 154 6.36 -7.50 14.54
N ILE A 155 6.94 -8.50 13.87
CA ILE A 155 8.28 -9.05 14.22
C ILE A 155 9.34 -7.95 14.17
N LEU A 156 9.37 -7.11 13.12
CA LEU A 156 10.34 -6.02 13.00
C LEU A 156 10.18 -4.98 14.12
N THR A 157 8.95 -4.65 14.52
CA THR A 157 8.65 -3.70 15.60
C THR A 157 9.10 -4.25 16.97
N LEU A 158 8.80 -5.52 17.23
CA LEU A 158 9.28 -6.26 18.40
C LEU A 158 10.83 -6.25 18.46
N LEU A 159 11.50 -6.58 17.35
CA LEU A 159 12.96 -6.57 17.24
C LEU A 159 13.60 -5.16 17.30
N LYS A 160 12.88 -4.12 16.87
CA LYS A 160 13.34 -2.71 16.81
C LYS A 160 13.30 -2.01 18.17
N GLY A 161 12.43 -2.45 19.09
CA GLY A 161 12.27 -1.82 20.40
C GLY A 161 11.31 -2.49 21.37
N GLY A 162 10.52 -3.48 20.94
CA GLY A 162 9.55 -4.17 21.81
C GLY A 162 10.05 -5.39 22.58
N TYR A 163 11.31 -5.81 22.43
CA TYR A 163 11.81 -7.06 23.03
C TYR A 163 13.04 -6.89 23.93
N PRO A 164 13.09 -7.51 25.15
CA PRO A 164 14.20 -7.42 26.10
C PRO A 164 15.44 -8.25 25.70
N ALA A 165 15.81 -8.22 24.42
CA ALA A 165 17.03 -8.81 23.89
C ALA A 165 17.86 -7.79 23.09
N ARG A 166 19.10 -8.15 22.75
CA ARG A 166 19.96 -7.35 21.86
C ARG A 166 20.09 -8.03 20.50
N LEU A 167 19.32 -7.56 19.52
CA LEU A 167 19.46 -8.02 18.14
C LEU A 167 20.85 -7.62 17.58
N LYS A 168 21.67 -8.62 17.27
CA LYS A 168 23.03 -8.50 16.71
C LYS A 168 22.99 -8.34 15.19
N LYS A 169 22.38 -9.30 14.49
CA LYS A 169 22.24 -9.35 13.03
C LYS A 169 20.84 -9.86 12.66
N VAL A 170 20.31 -9.41 11.53
CA VAL A 170 19.21 -10.04 10.78
C VAL A 170 19.83 -10.57 9.49
N LEU A 171 19.67 -11.86 9.19
CA LEU A 171 20.24 -12.53 8.04
C LEU A 171 19.09 -13.03 7.15
N ILE A 172 18.89 -12.38 6.01
CA ILE A 172 17.85 -12.73 5.03
C ILE A 172 18.50 -13.66 4.00
N VAL A 173 18.17 -14.94 4.06
CA VAL A 173 18.87 -16.00 3.32
C VAL A 173 18.12 -16.33 2.03
N THR A 174 18.82 -16.33 0.90
CA THR A 174 18.29 -16.68 -0.43
C THR A 174 17.07 -15.83 -0.82
N ALA A 175 17.13 -14.51 -0.55
CA ALA A 175 16.05 -13.58 -0.86
C ALA A 175 15.63 -13.64 -2.35
N PRO A 176 14.41 -14.10 -2.67
CA PRO A 176 13.95 -14.23 -4.05
C PRO A 176 13.69 -12.86 -4.69
N LEU A 177 13.69 -12.79 -6.03
CA LEU A 177 13.56 -11.51 -6.76
C LEU A 177 12.31 -10.71 -6.38
N TRP A 178 11.18 -11.38 -6.08
CA TRP A 178 9.94 -10.74 -5.65
C TRP A 178 10.08 -9.98 -4.32
N PHE A 179 11.01 -10.39 -3.44
CA PHE A 179 11.23 -9.75 -2.14
C PHE A 179 11.94 -8.39 -2.24
N LYS A 180 12.55 -8.05 -3.39
CA LYS A 180 13.25 -6.75 -3.58
C LYS A 180 12.37 -5.53 -3.30
N ALA A 181 11.08 -5.59 -3.66
CA ALA A 181 10.14 -4.49 -3.42
C ALA A 181 9.63 -4.44 -1.96
N PRO A 182 9.09 -5.51 -1.36
CA PRO A 182 8.78 -5.56 0.07
C PRO A 182 9.97 -5.18 0.97
N PHE A 183 11.19 -5.59 0.61
CA PHE A 183 12.39 -5.23 1.37
C PHE A 183 12.70 -3.73 1.35
N LYS A 184 12.52 -3.04 0.21
CA LYS A 184 12.63 -1.58 0.15
C LYS A 184 11.61 -0.93 1.10
N ILE A 185 10.35 -1.34 1.02
CA ILE A 185 9.25 -0.81 1.85
C ILE A 185 9.55 -1.02 3.34
N LEU A 186 9.85 -2.25 3.75
CA LEU A 186 10.23 -2.57 5.14
C LEU A 186 11.43 -1.72 5.60
N ARG A 187 12.46 -1.55 4.76
CA ARG A 187 13.67 -0.77 5.07
C ARG A 187 13.39 0.70 5.37
N LEU A 188 12.31 1.29 4.84
CA LEU A 188 11.90 2.66 5.20
C LEU A 188 11.63 2.77 6.70
N PHE A 189 10.88 1.83 7.27
CA PHE A 189 10.50 1.78 8.70
C PHE A 189 11.65 1.35 9.63
N VAL A 190 12.73 0.77 9.09
CA VAL A 190 13.96 0.44 9.83
C VAL A 190 14.77 1.72 10.10
N ARG A 191 14.99 2.08 11.38
CA ARG A 191 15.94 3.14 11.75
C ARG A 191 17.35 2.78 11.26
N GLU A 192 18.13 3.76 10.81
CA GLU A 192 19.46 3.60 10.22
C GLU A 192 20.38 2.60 10.97
N LYS A 193 20.52 2.78 12.29
CA LYS A 193 21.31 1.91 13.20
C LYS A 193 20.85 0.44 13.30
N LEU A 194 19.68 0.13 12.74
CA LEU A 194 19.16 -1.24 12.56
C LEU A 194 19.30 -1.70 11.10
N ARG A 195 19.30 -0.79 10.11
CA ARG A 195 19.65 -1.11 8.70
C ARG A 195 21.07 -1.67 8.61
N GLU A 196 22.01 -1.10 9.36
CA GLU A 196 23.40 -1.59 9.57
C GLU A 196 23.51 -3.06 10.01
N ARG A 197 22.42 -3.66 10.51
CA ARG A 197 22.40 -5.03 11.05
C ARG A 197 21.68 -6.03 10.15
N VAL A 198 21.08 -5.57 9.06
CA VAL A 198 20.28 -6.41 8.15
C VAL A 198 21.13 -6.73 6.93
N PHE A 199 21.43 -8.01 6.74
CA PHE A 199 22.26 -8.53 5.66
C PHE A 199 21.43 -9.47 4.80
N THR A 200 21.48 -9.31 3.48
CA THR A 200 20.95 -10.29 2.53
C THR A 200 22.10 -11.18 2.07
N VAL A 201 21.97 -12.50 2.22
CA VAL A 201 23.03 -13.48 1.96
C VAL A 201 22.51 -14.69 1.20
N SER A 202 23.37 -15.39 0.48
CA SER A 202 23.10 -16.75 -0.02
C SER A 202 23.47 -17.81 1.03
N ILE A 203 22.97 -19.05 0.87
CA ILE A 203 23.32 -20.17 1.77
C ILE A 203 24.85 -20.33 1.97
N PRO A 204 25.71 -20.35 0.93
CA PRO A 204 27.16 -20.46 1.14
C PRO A 204 27.73 -19.31 2.00
N GLN A 205 27.25 -18.09 1.79
CA GLN A 205 27.69 -16.90 2.53
C GLN A 205 27.22 -16.90 3.99
N LEU A 206 26.16 -17.64 4.35
CA LEU A 206 25.65 -17.69 5.73
C LEU A 206 26.70 -18.20 6.73
N SER A 207 27.57 -19.12 6.28
CA SER A 207 28.69 -19.66 7.06
C SER A 207 29.76 -18.61 7.46
N LEU A 208 29.78 -17.45 6.79
CA LEU A 208 30.62 -16.30 7.15
C LEU A 208 30.02 -15.48 8.31
N HIS A 209 28.74 -15.69 8.63
CA HIS A 209 28.00 -14.94 9.65
C HIS A 209 27.70 -15.75 10.91
N VAL A 210 27.62 -17.09 10.79
CA VAL A 210 27.26 -18.05 11.85
C VAL A 210 28.09 -19.34 11.66
N PRO A 211 28.63 -19.96 12.74
CA PRO A 211 29.36 -21.23 12.67
C PRO A 211 28.56 -22.38 12.02
N ARG A 212 29.25 -23.27 11.28
CA ARG A 212 28.61 -24.37 10.53
C ARG A 212 28.01 -25.45 11.41
N ASP A 213 28.62 -25.74 12.56
CA ASP A 213 28.08 -26.63 13.61
C ASP A 213 26.81 -26.09 14.26
N SER A 214 26.59 -24.77 14.18
CA SER A 214 25.41 -24.06 14.69
C SER A 214 24.38 -23.73 13.61
N LEU A 215 24.58 -24.20 12.36
CA LEU A 215 23.66 -24.01 11.23
C LEU A 215 23.02 -25.34 10.80
N PRO A 216 21.72 -25.35 10.44
CA PRO A 216 21.07 -26.54 9.89
C PRO A 216 21.76 -27.06 8.64
N ILE A 217 21.72 -28.38 8.41
CA ILE A 217 22.26 -29.01 7.18
C ILE A 217 21.70 -28.34 5.91
N ARG A 218 20.38 -28.06 5.87
CA ARG A 218 19.72 -27.36 4.73
C ARG A 218 20.26 -25.95 4.45
N LEU A 219 20.96 -25.35 5.41
CA LEU A 219 21.59 -24.03 5.33
C LEU A 219 23.13 -24.12 5.27
N GLY A 220 23.67 -25.26 4.83
CA GLY A 220 25.11 -25.47 4.60
C GLY A 220 25.92 -25.77 5.87
N GLY A 221 25.28 -25.92 7.02
CA GLY A 221 25.90 -26.34 8.26
C GLY A 221 25.95 -27.86 8.44
N THR A 222 26.05 -28.31 9.68
CA THR A 222 26.09 -29.73 10.08
C THR A 222 25.14 -30.04 11.24
N LEU A 223 24.26 -29.10 11.63
CA LEU A 223 23.30 -29.31 12.71
C LEU A 223 22.05 -30.04 12.21
N GLU A 224 21.71 -31.13 12.89
CA GLU A 224 20.36 -31.71 12.83
C GLU A 224 19.47 -30.97 13.83
N VAL A 225 18.26 -30.60 13.40
CA VAL A 225 17.37 -29.72 14.18
C VAL A 225 16.16 -30.51 14.65
N ASP A 226 16.21 -30.97 15.89
CA ASP A 226 15.02 -31.50 16.58
C ASP A 226 14.19 -30.34 17.16
N HIS A 227 13.16 -29.95 16.41
CA HIS A 227 12.22 -28.92 16.86
C HIS A 227 11.29 -29.42 17.98
N SER A 228 10.95 -30.72 17.98
CA SER A 228 10.03 -31.31 18.95
C SER A 228 10.63 -31.33 20.35
N SER A 229 11.92 -31.65 20.49
CA SER A 229 12.65 -31.52 21.76
C SER A 229 12.75 -30.07 22.23
N TRP A 230 12.85 -29.10 21.31
CA TRP A 230 12.82 -27.68 21.67
C TRP A 230 11.43 -27.23 22.15
N LEU A 231 10.33 -27.62 21.50
CA LEU A 231 8.97 -27.36 21.99
C LEU A 231 8.70 -28.02 23.35
N LEU A 232 9.17 -29.25 23.56
CA LEU A 232 9.07 -29.96 24.83
C LEU A 232 9.88 -29.26 25.95
N HIS A 233 11.02 -28.65 25.61
CA HIS A 233 11.75 -27.79 26.54
C HIS A 233 10.97 -26.50 26.84
N CYS A 234 10.43 -25.82 25.82
CA CYS A 234 9.59 -24.63 26.02
C CYS A 234 8.40 -24.89 26.96
N TYR A 235 7.70 -26.02 26.78
CA TYR A 235 6.60 -26.43 27.64
C TYR A 235 7.05 -26.57 29.10
N LYS A 236 8.05 -27.41 29.36
CA LYS A 236 8.62 -27.62 30.71
C LYS A 236 9.16 -26.33 31.35
N SER A 237 9.71 -25.42 30.56
CA SER A 237 10.24 -24.13 31.02
C SER A 237 9.17 -23.08 31.29
N MET A 238 7.92 -23.34 30.93
CA MET A 238 6.78 -22.45 31.19
C MET A 238 5.88 -22.99 32.32
N THR A 239 5.63 -24.31 32.38
CA THR A 239 4.89 -24.94 33.49
C THR A 239 5.56 -24.69 34.84
N ASN A 240 6.88 -24.95 34.94
CA ASN A 240 7.66 -24.73 36.16
C ASN A 240 7.61 -23.26 36.65
N ARG A 241 7.27 -22.32 35.74
CA ARG A 241 7.20 -20.89 36.04
C ARG A 241 5.88 -20.50 36.68
N GLU A 242 4.82 -21.28 36.48
CA GLU A 242 3.56 -21.11 37.19
C GLU A 242 3.70 -21.62 38.63
N ASP A 243 4.37 -22.76 38.82
CA ASP A 243 4.73 -23.28 40.15
C ASP A 243 5.58 -22.29 40.96
N GLU A 244 6.62 -21.68 40.36
CA GLU A 244 7.42 -20.63 41.01
C GLU A 244 6.60 -19.38 41.39
N ILE A 245 5.63 -18.99 40.55
CA ILE A 245 4.76 -17.83 40.80
C ILE A 245 3.76 -18.14 41.92
N ILE A 246 3.20 -19.34 41.96
CA ILE A 246 2.32 -19.80 43.03
C ILE A 246 3.10 -19.85 44.36
N ALA A 247 4.28 -20.47 44.37
CA ALA A 247 5.12 -20.58 45.56
C ALA A 247 5.55 -19.20 46.11
N THR A 248 5.89 -18.24 45.25
CA THR A 248 6.24 -16.88 45.69
C THR A 248 5.03 -16.05 46.13
N ALA A 249 3.84 -16.28 45.56
CA ALA A 249 2.60 -15.68 46.06
C ALA A 249 2.25 -16.18 47.49
N SER A 250 2.40 -17.48 47.75
CA SER A 250 2.22 -18.04 49.10
C SER A 250 3.19 -17.43 50.13
N GLN A 251 4.44 -17.19 49.75
CA GLN A 251 5.42 -16.54 50.64
C GLN A 251 5.09 -15.07 50.93
N GLN A 252 4.49 -14.33 50.00
CA GLN A 252 4.07 -12.94 50.25
C GLN A 252 2.86 -12.86 51.18
N GLN A 253 1.90 -13.79 51.09
CA GLN A 253 0.81 -13.87 52.08
C GLN A 253 1.32 -14.21 53.49
N ALA A 254 2.35 -15.04 53.61
CA ALA A 254 2.97 -15.40 54.89
C ALA A 254 3.75 -14.25 55.58
N GLN A 255 4.09 -13.17 54.86
CA GLN A 255 4.71 -11.98 55.45
C GLN A 255 3.72 -10.87 55.80
N ALA A 256 2.51 -10.88 55.23
CA ALA A 256 1.45 -9.91 55.54
C ALA A 256 0.81 -10.13 56.93
N SER A 257 0.88 -11.35 57.48
CA SER A 257 0.24 -11.75 58.74
C SER A 257 1.04 -11.43 60.02
N LEU A 258 2.22 -10.81 59.91
CA LEU A 258 3.12 -10.55 61.04
C LEU A 258 3.10 -9.10 61.57
N ASN A 259 2.26 -8.21 61.02
CA ASN A 259 2.14 -6.82 61.46
C ASN A 259 0.67 -6.35 61.58
N SER A 260 0.05 -6.59 62.74
CA SER A 260 -1.09 -5.82 63.27
C SER A 260 -1.13 -5.93 64.80
N PRO A 261 -1.39 -4.84 65.55
CA PRO A 261 -1.39 -4.87 67.02
C PRO A 261 -2.75 -5.31 67.61
N ALA A 262 -2.76 -5.58 68.91
CA ALA A 262 -3.89 -6.20 69.62
C ALA A 262 -5.11 -5.27 69.83
N GLY A 263 -6.29 -5.90 69.88
CA GLY A 263 -7.56 -5.31 70.31
C GLY A 263 -8.63 -6.40 70.46
N GLU A 264 -9.29 -6.46 71.62
CA GLU A 264 -10.37 -7.41 71.93
C GLU A 264 -11.72 -6.88 71.35
N THR A 265 -12.82 -7.62 71.14
CA THR A 265 -13.41 -8.80 71.82
C THR A 265 -14.37 -9.56 70.86
N GLY A 266 -14.86 -10.76 71.22
CA GLY A 266 -16.28 -11.10 70.96
C GLY A 266 -16.71 -12.32 70.12
N VAL A 267 -16.66 -13.54 70.71
CA VAL A 267 -17.71 -14.60 70.65
C VAL A 267 -18.10 -15.30 69.31
N SER A 268 -17.76 -16.60 69.22
CA SER A 268 -18.37 -17.74 68.47
C SER A 268 -18.56 -17.69 66.93
N GLY A 269 -18.34 -18.79 66.19
CA GLY A 269 -17.87 -20.12 66.61
C GLY A 269 -17.85 -21.18 65.49
N GLU A 270 -17.42 -22.39 65.89
CA GLU A 270 -17.49 -23.69 65.19
C GLU A 270 -16.66 -23.94 63.90
N SER A 271 -15.79 -24.95 64.01
CA SER A 271 -15.16 -25.76 62.94
C SER A 271 -14.79 -27.11 63.58
N PRO A 272 -14.95 -28.26 62.88
CA PRO A 272 -13.81 -28.94 62.25
C PRO A 272 -14.25 -29.65 60.93
N VAL A 273 -13.49 -30.52 60.22
CA VAL A 273 -12.21 -31.23 60.44
C VAL A 273 -11.40 -31.24 59.13
N MET A 274 -10.09 -31.51 59.20
CA MET A 274 -9.24 -31.88 58.04
C MET A 274 -9.52 -33.31 57.53
N SER A 275 -9.08 -33.61 56.30
CA SER A 275 -8.22 -34.79 56.06
C SER A 275 -7.40 -34.63 54.76
N SER A 276 -6.21 -35.24 54.70
CA SER A 276 -5.26 -35.06 53.59
C SER A 276 -4.42 -36.33 53.30
N VAL A 277 -4.75 -37.03 52.21
CA VAL A 277 -3.99 -38.11 51.54
C VAL A 277 -4.47 -38.11 50.08
N GLY A 278 -3.70 -38.40 49.02
CA GLY A 278 -2.27 -38.69 48.85
C GLY A 278 -2.02 -39.17 47.39
N ILE A 279 -0.77 -39.15 46.90
CA ILE A 279 -0.44 -39.48 45.50
C ILE A 279 -0.16 -40.99 45.34
N ALA A 280 -0.81 -41.66 44.37
CA ALA A 280 -0.37 -42.97 43.85
C ALA A 280 -0.93 -43.34 42.45
N THR A 281 -0.08 -43.19 41.44
CA THR A 281 0.25 -44.10 40.30
C THR A 281 -0.80 -44.94 39.52
N ILE A 282 -0.57 -44.99 38.21
CA ILE A 282 -1.21 -45.80 37.14
C ILE A 282 -0.91 -47.31 37.25
N PRO A 283 -1.82 -48.19 36.79
CA PRO A 283 -1.49 -49.39 36.00
C PRO A 283 -2.13 -49.35 34.59
N ALA A 284 -1.59 -50.09 33.61
CA ALA A 284 -1.91 -49.90 32.18
C ALA A 284 -2.39 -51.17 31.44
N GLY A 285 -3.39 -50.98 30.56
CA GLY A 285 -3.80 -51.88 29.47
C GLY A 285 -4.62 -53.13 29.85
N PRO A 286 -5.10 -53.92 28.86
CA PRO A 286 -5.06 -53.69 27.40
C PRO A 286 -6.43 -53.94 26.68
N ASP A 287 -6.37 -54.06 25.34
CA ASP A 287 -7.28 -54.77 24.42
C ASP A 287 -8.69 -54.21 24.03
N THR A 288 -8.71 -53.68 22.79
CA THR A 288 -9.67 -53.91 21.68
C THR A 288 -11.15 -54.23 21.94
N LEU A 289 -12.05 -53.47 21.27
CA LEU A 289 -12.77 -53.96 20.07
C LEU A 289 -13.50 -52.84 19.30
N GLU A 290 -13.86 -53.13 18.06
CA GLU A 290 -14.56 -52.23 17.13
C GLU A 290 -16.08 -52.29 17.31
N THR A 291 -16.80 -51.23 16.92
CA THR A 291 -18.08 -51.39 16.16
C THR A 291 -18.49 -50.09 15.45
N HIS A 292 -19.20 -50.26 14.33
CA HIS A 292 -19.69 -49.16 13.48
C HIS A 292 -20.80 -48.34 14.15
N HIS A 293 -20.96 -47.08 13.70
CA HIS A 293 -22.28 -46.66 13.20
C HIS A 293 -22.16 -45.55 12.14
N SER A 294 -22.69 -45.83 10.94
CA SER A 294 -22.91 -44.83 9.89
C SER A 294 -24.35 -44.34 9.95
N LEU A 295 -24.58 -43.07 9.60
CA LEU A 295 -25.91 -42.57 9.22
C LEU A 295 -25.79 -41.71 7.96
N THR A 296 -26.76 -41.90 7.05
CA THR A 296 -26.79 -41.33 5.70
C THR A 296 -28.15 -40.70 5.42
N GLY A 297 -28.17 -39.57 4.71
CA GLY A 297 -29.36 -38.97 4.09
C GLY A 297 -28.95 -37.77 3.24
N THR A 298 -28.84 -37.87 1.90
CA THR A 298 -29.91 -37.82 0.87
C THR A 298 -30.64 -36.47 0.80
N GLY A 299 -30.73 -35.78 -0.34
CA GLY A 299 -30.29 -36.14 -1.70
C GLY A 299 -30.66 -35.07 -2.75
N SER A 300 -30.75 -35.47 -4.04
CA SER A 300 -30.85 -34.62 -5.26
C SER A 300 -29.50 -33.95 -5.63
N GLU A 301 -28.76 -34.29 -6.69
CA GLU A 301 -29.10 -34.83 -8.04
C GLU A 301 -29.88 -33.77 -8.86
N LEU A 302 -29.37 -33.21 -9.96
CA LEU A 302 -29.23 -33.73 -11.36
C LEU A 302 -28.52 -32.61 -12.21
N VAL A 303 -27.82 -32.75 -13.36
CA VAL A 303 -27.38 -33.82 -14.31
C VAL A 303 -25.99 -33.41 -14.90
N ASP A 304 -25.27 -34.33 -15.56
CA ASP A 304 -24.12 -34.07 -16.47
C ASP A 304 -24.46 -33.34 -17.80
N VAL A 305 -23.43 -32.96 -18.58
CA VAL A 305 -23.13 -33.53 -19.93
C VAL A 305 -21.76 -33.05 -20.48
N ASP A 306 -21.15 -33.96 -21.24
CA ASP A 306 -19.76 -34.10 -21.71
C ASP A 306 -18.91 -32.95 -22.30
N PHE A 307 -17.62 -33.19 -22.05
CA PHE A 307 -16.40 -32.88 -22.79
C PHE A 307 -16.48 -33.05 -24.33
N VAL A 308 -15.95 -32.06 -25.08
CA VAL A 308 -15.45 -32.29 -26.46
C VAL A 308 -14.09 -31.59 -26.63
N ALA A 309 -13.07 -32.36 -26.98
CA ALA A 309 -11.77 -31.84 -27.38
C ALA A 309 -11.56 -31.98 -28.90
N SER A 310 -10.91 -31.01 -29.53
CA SER A 310 -10.55 -31.04 -30.95
C SER A 310 -9.04 -30.80 -31.12
N HIS A 311 -8.38 -31.71 -31.85
CA HIS A 311 -6.96 -31.62 -32.20
C HIS A 311 -6.77 -30.83 -33.51
N ASN A 312 -5.53 -30.31 -33.70
CA ASN A 312 -4.75 -30.17 -34.96
C ASN A 312 -3.91 -28.87 -34.94
N HIS A 313 -2.67 -28.82 -35.45
CA HIS A 313 -1.75 -29.89 -35.88
C HIS A 313 -0.30 -29.41 -35.67
N ARG A 314 0.67 -30.34 -35.54
CA ARG A 314 2.11 -30.00 -35.59
C ARG A 314 2.64 -30.00 -37.02
N THR A 315 3.55 -29.07 -37.32
CA THR A 315 4.64 -29.16 -38.32
C THR A 315 5.94 -28.66 -37.67
N VAL A 316 7.11 -29.07 -38.17
CA VAL A 316 8.36 -29.11 -37.36
C VAL A 316 9.63 -28.86 -38.22
N SER A 317 10.52 -27.97 -37.75
CA SER A 317 11.98 -27.90 -38.06
C SER A 317 12.44 -27.46 -39.46
N PRO A 318 13.75 -27.14 -39.68
CA PRO A 318 14.77 -26.61 -38.74
C PRO A 318 15.74 -25.53 -39.29
N GLY A 319 16.44 -24.84 -38.38
CA GLY A 319 17.92 -24.86 -38.38
C GLY A 319 18.73 -23.67 -38.95
N ASN A 320 19.72 -23.22 -38.16
CA ASN A 320 20.88 -22.35 -38.47
C ASN A 320 20.57 -20.91 -38.94
N GLY A 321 21.46 -19.91 -38.75
CA GLY A 321 22.72 -19.88 -37.97
C GLY A 321 23.78 -18.93 -38.55
N VAL A 322 24.75 -18.53 -37.71
CA VAL A 322 25.96 -17.70 -38.01
C VAL A 322 25.77 -16.17 -38.04
N LEU A 323 26.82 -15.46 -37.59
CA LEU A 323 26.95 -13.99 -37.50
C LEU A 323 27.72 -13.44 -38.70
N VAL A 324 27.45 -12.18 -39.07
CA VAL A 324 28.44 -11.28 -39.70
C VAL A 324 28.24 -9.86 -39.15
N GLU A 325 29.30 -9.26 -38.59
CA GLU A 325 29.43 -7.80 -38.52
C GLU A 325 30.10 -7.33 -39.82
N GLU A 326 29.63 -6.25 -40.43
CA GLU A 326 30.50 -5.42 -41.25
C GLU A 326 30.08 -3.94 -41.18
N HIS A 327 30.92 -3.05 -41.71
CA HIS A 327 31.15 -1.73 -41.12
C HIS A 327 31.43 -0.67 -42.20
N LEU A 328 31.27 0.61 -41.81
CA LEU A 328 31.66 1.83 -42.54
C LEU A 328 30.81 2.21 -43.77
N GLY A 329 30.77 3.52 -44.04
CA GLY A 329 29.93 4.15 -45.07
C GLY A 329 29.60 5.61 -44.74
N VAL A 330 30.63 6.41 -44.45
CA VAL A 330 30.52 7.87 -44.27
C VAL A 330 30.86 8.54 -45.61
N ASP A 331 30.07 9.53 -46.01
CA ASP A 331 30.42 10.69 -46.88
C ASP A 331 29.12 11.51 -47.15
N ASP A 332 29.08 12.83 -47.33
CA ASP A 332 29.90 13.93 -46.75
C ASP A 332 29.14 15.28 -46.96
N ILE A 333 29.69 16.39 -46.44
CA ILE A 333 29.50 17.80 -46.87
C ILE A 333 28.14 18.52 -46.59
N ASN A 334 28.22 19.42 -45.61
CA ASN A 334 27.74 20.82 -45.58
C ASN A 334 26.92 21.40 -46.76
N ASP A 335 25.95 22.27 -46.43
CA ASP A 335 26.14 23.71 -46.73
C ASP A 335 25.38 24.64 -45.76
N MET A 336 25.77 25.92 -45.66
CA MET A 336 25.23 26.88 -44.69
C MET A 336 25.09 28.30 -45.27
N ALA A 337 23.86 28.84 -45.30
CA ALA A 337 23.56 30.22 -45.71
C ALA A 337 22.45 30.86 -44.87
N THR A 338 22.39 32.19 -44.83
CA THR A 338 21.66 32.99 -43.82
C THR A 338 20.98 34.23 -44.41
N VAL A 339 20.10 34.87 -43.60
CA VAL A 339 19.40 36.18 -43.82
C VAL A 339 18.46 36.22 -45.05
N SER A 340 17.31 36.91 -45.08
CA SER A 340 16.93 38.18 -44.45
C SER A 340 15.41 38.37 -44.24
N VAL A 341 15.06 39.41 -43.46
CA VAL A 341 13.71 39.88 -43.18
C VAL A 341 13.18 40.81 -44.29
N ASN A 342 11.87 40.83 -44.54
CA ASN A 342 11.18 42.06 -44.93
C ASN A 342 9.70 42.07 -44.50
N GLN A 343 9.24 43.22 -43.99
CA GLN A 343 7.82 43.51 -43.72
C GLN A 343 7.14 43.99 -45.01
N HIS A 344 5.80 43.98 -45.09
CA HIS A 344 5.00 45.05 -45.74
C HIS A 344 3.50 44.97 -45.36
N HIS A 345 2.88 46.16 -45.26
CA HIS A 345 1.47 46.49 -45.02
C HIS A 345 1.23 47.84 -45.76
N PRO A 346 0.01 48.42 -45.87
CA PRO A 346 -1.34 47.94 -45.53
C PRO A 346 -2.34 48.14 -46.73
N VAL A 347 -3.66 48.10 -46.50
CA VAL A 347 -4.66 49.16 -46.82
C VAL A 347 -6.12 48.60 -46.81
N ASN A 348 -7.06 49.38 -46.26
CA ASN A 348 -8.50 49.10 -46.25
C ASN A 348 -9.22 49.62 -47.50
N HIS A 349 -10.37 49.02 -47.85
CA HIS A 349 -11.51 49.75 -48.44
C HIS A 349 -12.85 49.06 -48.12
N ALA A 350 -13.93 49.84 -48.00
CA ALA A 350 -15.28 49.34 -47.71
C ALA A 350 -16.36 50.14 -48.46
N SER A 351 -17.45 49.48 -48.87
CA SER A 351 -18.69 50.08 -49.39
C SER A 351 -19.85 49.06 -49.36
N HIS A 352 -21.10 49.54 -49.42
CA HIS A 352 -22.35 48.81 -49.05
C HIS A 352 -23.23 48.37 -50.25
N VAL A 353 -24.35 47.70 -49.91
CA VAL A 353 -25.60 47.43 -50.70
C VAL A 353 -25.57 46.14 -51.58
N GLY A 354 -26.58 45.26 -51.58
CA GLY A 354 -27.73 45.12 -50.66
C GLY A 354 -28.88 44.19 -51.15
N HIS A 355 -29.57 43.55 -50.17
CA HIS A 355 -30.91 42.91 -50.20
C HIS A 355 -31.21 41.48 -50.79
N HIS A 356 -31.82 40.67 -49.91
CA HIS A 356 -32.88 39.64 -50.10
C HIS A 356 -32.62 38.18 -50.57
N THR A 357 -32.60 37.25 -49.58
CA THR A 357 -33.40 35.98 -49.43
C THR A 357 -33.41 34.91 -50.56
N THR A 358 -33.33 33.58 -50.33
CA THR A 358 -33.62 32.69 -49.16
C THR A 358 -32.73 31.42 -49.13
N SER A 359 -32.47 30.85 -47.94
CA SER A 359 -31.94 29.48 -47.66
C SER A 359 -30.61 29.06 -48.33
N GLU A 360 -29.74 28.21 -47.75
CA GLU A 360 -29.47 27.76 -46.37
C GLU A 360 -28.17 26.91 -46.40
N LEU A 361 -27.63 26.59 -45.21
CA LEU A 361 -26.59 25.56 -44.98
C LEU A 361 -25.13 25.83 -45.43
N TRP A 362 -24.20 25.26 -44.65
CA TRP A 362 -22.75 25.09 -44.88
C TRP A 362 -21.80 26.30 -44.76
N THR A 363 -21.85 27.06 -43.65
CA THR A 363 -20.60 27.60 -43.05
C THR A 363 -20.70 27.89 -41.54
N GLU A 364 -20.76 26.86 -40.70
CA GLU A 364 -20.32 26.97 -39.30
C GLU A 364 -19.51 25.73 -38.89
N ASN A 365 -18.22 25.92 -38.57
CA ASN A 365 -17.50 24.96 -37.73
C ASN A 365 -18.04 25.08 -36.30
N PRO A 366 -18.18 23.99 -35.54
CA PRO A 366 -18.57 24.09 -34.13
C PRO A 366 -17.53 24.94 -33.38
N PRO A 367 -17.95 25.90 -32.54
CA PRO A 367 -17.04 26.83 -31.89
C PRO A 367 -16.11 26.07 -30.93
N SER A 368 -14.80 26.18 -31.18
CA SER A 368 -13.77 25.74 -30.23
C SER A 368 -14.07 26.34 -28.85
N SER A 369 -14.07 25.52 -27.80
CA SER A 369 -14.68 25.84 -26.50
C SER A 369 -13.94 26.90 -25.65
N ALA A 370 -13.09 27.71 -26.28
CA ALA A 370 -12.31 28.80 -25.67
C ALA A 370 -13.13 30.09 -25.43
N SER A 371 -14.42 30.13 -25.79
CA SER A 371 -15.26 31.33 -25.69
C SER A 371 -16.66 31.09 -25.12
N SER A 372 -16.77 30.35 -24.01
CA SER A 372 -17.86 30.57 -23.05
C SER A 372 -17.36 31.53 -21.96
N GLY A 373 -18.07 32.64 -21.73
CA GLY A 373 -17.61 33.72 -20.86
C GLY A 373 -17.25 33.27 -19.43
N PHE A 374 -16.25 33.93 -18.84
CA PHE A 374 -15.73 33.65 -17.50
C PHE A 374 -16.78 33.92 -16.42
N SER A 375 -17.56 32.90 -16.08
CA SER A 375 -18.39 32.85 -14.88
C SER A 375 -17.85 31.78 -13.94
N ASP A 376 -17.25 32.21 -12.82
CA ASP A 376 -16.78 31.29 -11.76
C ASP A 376 -17.92 30.46 -11.16
N ASP A 377 -19.16 30.98 -11.26
CA ASP A 377 -20.43 30.41 -10.78
C ASP A 377 -20.72 29.00 -11.34
N ASP A 378 -20.24 28.72 -12.56
CA ASP A 378 -20.52 27.48 -13.30
C ASP A 378 -19.45 26.38 -13.04
N SER A 379 -18.52 26.62 -12.11
CA SER A 379 -17.42 25.73 -11.74
C SER A 379 -17.69 24.96 -10.42
N LEU A 380 -16.69 24.30 -9.85
CA LEU A 380 -16.74 23.76 -8.48
C LEU A 380 -16.63 24.84 -7.38
N ALA A 381 -17.23 26.02 -7.61
CA ALA A 381 -17.40 27.11 -6.65
C ALA A 381 -18.49 26.77 -5.62
N GLY A 382 -18.31 25.66 -4.90
CA GLY A 382 -19.37 25.05 -4.08
C GLY A 382 -19.98 25.97 -3.02
N ALA A 383 -21.20 26.42 -3.30
CA ALA A 383 -22.23 26.80 -2.34
C ALA A 383 -23.19 25.62 -2.05
N GLU A 384 -23.40 24.73 -3.03
CA GLU A 384 -24.04 23.43 -2.83
C GLU A 384 -23.03 22.43 -2.23
N GLY A 385 -23.40 21.76 -1.14
CA GLY A 385 -22.58 20.77 -0.44
C GLY A 385 -22.62 20.94 1.09
N ASP A 386 -21.73 20.23 1.77
CA ASP A 386 -21.49 20.33 3.22
C ASP A 386 -19.98 20.62 3.47
N PRO A 387 -19.49 21.83 3.12
CA PRO A 387 -18.08 22.18 3.22
C PRO A 387 -17.64 22.36 4.67
N LYS A 388 -16.61 21.60 5.06
CA LYS A 388 -16.10 21.53 6.43
C LYS A 388 -14.68 22.05 6.55
N THR A 389 -14.33 22.65 7.69
CA THR A 389 -12.92 22.93 8.04
C THR A 389 -12.17 21.62 8.26
N ILE A 390 -10.84 21.65 8.28
CA ILE A 390 -10.07 20.41 8.46
C ILE A 390 -10.31 19.76 9.84
N GLU A 391 -10.56 20.55 10.89
CA GLU A 391 -10.92 20.05 12.22
C GLU A 391 -12.29 19.35 12.20
N GLN A 392 -13.26 19.93 11.48
CA GLN A 392 -14.58 19.33 11.28
C GLN A 392 -14.50 18.05 10.44
N ILE A 393 -13.59 17.97 9.46
CA ILE A 393 -13.31 16.75 8.68
C ILE A 393 -12.69 15.68 9.58
N VAL A 394 -11.69 16.02 10.39
CA VAL A 394 -11.06 15.11 11.37
C VAL A 394 -12.10 14.56 12.36
N GLN A 395 -12.97 15.43 12.89
CA GLN A 395 -14.02 15.05 13.82
C GLN A 395 -15.07 14.14 13.14
N MET A 396 -15.58 14.52 11.96
CA MET A 396 -16.50 13.71 11.16
C MET A 396 -15.91 12.34 10.80
N VAL A 397 -14.62 12.29 10.45
CA VAL A 397 -13.92 11.03 10.14
C VAL A 397 -13.89 10.12 11.37
N ARG A 398 -13.47 10.62 12.54
CA ARG A 398 -13.48 9.88 13.82
C ARG A 398 -14.88 9.39 14.20
N GLU A 399 -15.89 10.26 14.17
CA GLU A 399 -17.28 9.92 14.53
C GLU A 399 -17.89 8.84 13.63
N ARG A 400 -17.46 8.74 12.37
CA ARG A 400 -17.97 7.76 11.40
C ARG A 400 -17.17 6.46 11.35
N GLY A 401 -15.89 6.50 11.68
CA GLY A 401 -14.97 5.38 11.48
C GLY A 401 -14.82 4.96 10.01
N LYS A 402 -14.01 3.92 9.78
CA LYS A 402 -13.83 3.28 8.46
C LYS A 402 -15.18 2.87 7.85
N MET A 403 -16.05 2.25 8.65
CA MET A 403 -17.35 1.72 8.19
C MET A 403 -18.38 2.80 7.85
N GLY A 404 -18.42 3.93 8.57
CA GLY A 404 -19.33 5.03 8.23
C GLY A 404 -18.98 5.71 6.90
N LEU A 405 -17.68 5.85 6.60
CA LEU A 405 -17.22 6.35 5.29
C LEU A 405 -17.51 5.35 4.16
N ILE A 406 -17.39 4.04 4.41
CA ILE A 406 -17.78 3.00 3.44
C ILE A 406 -19.30 2.98 3.20
N ARG A 407 -20.11 3.23 4.25
CA ARG A 407 -21.57 3.37 4.12
C ARG A 407 -21.94 4.58 3.26
N GLU A 408 -21.34 5.73 3.51
CA GLU A 408 -21.55 6.93 2.68
C GLU A 408 -21.12 6.72 1.22
N TYR A 409 -19.97 6.07 0.98
CA TYR A 409 -19.59 5.69 -0.38
C TYR A 409 -20.61 4.75 -1.03
N THR A 410 -21.23 3.86 -0.25
CA THR A 410 -22.27 2.94 -0.74
C THR A 410 -23.54 3.70 -1.15
N GLU A 411 -23.94 4.75 -0.42
CA GLU A 411 -25.01 5.67 -0.83
C GLU A 411 -24.68 6.36 -2.17
N ILE A 412 -23.47 6.91 -2.32
CA ILE A 412 -22.98 7.57 -3.55
C ILE A 412 -22.94 6.57 -4.73
N LYS A 413 -22.57 5.31 -4.45
CA LYS A 413 -22.50 4.24 -5.44
C LYS A 413 -23.87 3.70 -5.85
N ALA A 414 -24.86 3.75 -4.96
CA ALA A 414 -26.23 3.27 -5.21
C ALA A 414 -27.05 4.23 -6.10
N ARG A 415 -26.68 5.51 -6.21
CA ARG A 415 -27.35 6.44 -7.13
C ARG A 415 -27.09 6.02 -8.58
N ALA A 416 -28.18 5.96 -9.36
CA ALA A 416 -28.10 5.70 -10.79
C ALA A 416 -27.35 6.84 -11.51
N PRO A 417 -26.65 6.54 -12.63
CA PRO A 417 -26.13 7.57 -13.51
C PRO A 417 -27.23 8.50 -14.02
N ASP A 418 -26.99 9.80 -13.93
CA ASP A 418 -27.86 10.92 -14.31
C ASP A 418 -27.75 11.33 -15.79
N GLY A 419 -26.68 10.91 -16.48
CA GLY A 419 -26.48 11.12 -17.91
C GLY A 419 -26.69 9.87 -18.78
N SER A 420 -26.78 10.08 -20.11
CA SER A 420 -26.90 9.02 -21.11
C SER A 420 -25.54 8.53 -21.63
N PHE A 421 -25.53 7.35 -22.28
CA PHE A 421 -24.32 6.67 -22.79
C PHE A 421 -24.47 6.23 -24.26
N THR A 422 -25.19 7.03 -25.05
CA THR A 422 -25.68 6.69 -26.39
C THR A 422 -24.53 6.54 -27.37
N HIS A 423 -23.63 7.52 -27.46
CA HIS A 423 -22.48 7.49 -28.36
C HIS A 423 -21.53 6.35 -27.99
N ALA A 424 -21.33 6.11 -26.69
CA ALA A 424 -20.49 5.03 -26.18
C ALA A 424 -21.03 3.62 -26.49
N LYS A 425 -22.34 3.49 -26.77
CA LYS A 425 -23.04 2.24 -27.14
C LYS A 425 -23.22 2.07 -28.64
N LEU A 426 -22.90 3.06 -29.48
CA LEU A 426 -22.95 2.91 -30.94
C LEU A 426 -22.03 1.78 -31.41
N ARG A 427 -22.49 0.99 -32.38
CA ARG A 427 -21.83 -0.25 -32.84
C ARG A 427 -20.33 -0.08 -33.15
N ASN A 428 -19.97 1.03 -33.81
CA ASN A 428 -18.59 1.34 -34.19
C ASN A 428 -17.73 1.71 -32.96
N ASN A 429 -18.34 2.37 -31.97
CA ASN A 429 -17.69 2.89 -30.77
C ASN A 429 -17.49 1.83 -29.67
N LEU A 430 -18.30 0.77 -29.67
CA LEU A 430 -18.12 -0.37 -28.74
C LEU A 430 -16.68 -0.89 -28.71
N ALA A 431 -16.03 -0.96 -29.87
CA ALA A 431 -14.65 -1.43 -30.00
C ALA A 431 -13.60 -0.45 -29.44
N LYS A 432 -13.92 0.84 -29.30
CA LYS A 432 -13.05 1.88 -28.71
C LYS A 432 -13.06 1.86 -27.18
N ASN A 433 -14.04 1.21 -26.54
CA ASN A 433 -14.09 1.05 -25.08
C ASN A 433 -13.17 -0.10 -24.60
N ARG A 434 -12.40 0.13 -23.54
CA ARG A 434 -11.59 -0.92 -22.87
C ARG A 434 -12.42 -1.86 -22.00
N TYR A 435 -13.53 -1.34 -21.47
CA TYR A 435 -14.45 -2.05 -20.59
C TYR A 435 -15.89 -1.78 -21.05
N THR A 436 -16.71 -2.83 -21.16
CA THR A 436 -18.10 -2.73 -21.63
C THR A 436 -19.04 -2.10 -20.58
N ASP A 437 -18.62 -2.11 -19.33
CA ASP A 437 -19.31 -1.58 -18.15
C ASP A 437 -18.85 -0.17 -17.73
N VAL A 438 -17.75 0.35 -18.30
CA VAL A 438 -17.24 1.70 -17.99
C VAL A 438 -17.25 2.58 -19.25
N LEU A 439 -18.38 3.25 -19.45
CA LEU A 439 -18.67 4.11 -20.60
C LEU A 439 -18.58 5.60 -20.22
N CYS A 440 -18.24 6.46 -21.18
CA CYS A 440 -18.32 7.91 -20.99
C CYS A 440 -19.76 8.42 -21.15
N TYR A 441 -20.14 9.44 -20.37
CA TYR A 441 -21.41 10.15 -20.58
C TYR A 441 -21.45 10.91 -21.90
N ASP A 442 -22.64 11.06 -22.49
CA ASP A 442 -22.85 11.83 -23.72
C ASP A 442 -22.64 13.34 -23.53
N HIS A 443 -23.15 13.93 -22.45
CA HIS A 443 -23.23 15.39 -22.26
C HIS A 443 -21.90 16.07 -21.93
N SER A 444 -20.93 15.30 -21.44
CA SER A 444 -19.62 15.78 -21.01
C SER A 444 -18.47 15.09 -21.76
N ARG A 445 -18.74 14.29 -22.81
CA ARG A 445 -17.68 13.60 -23.56
C ARG A 445 -16.75 14.60 -24.22
N VAL A 446 -15.48 14.23 -24.34
CA VAL A 446 -14.61 14.92 -25.30
C VAL A 446 -15.05 14.48 -26.69
N VAL A 447 -15.54 15.43 -27.48
CA VAL A 447 -15.84 15.24 -28.90
C VAL A 447 -14.57 15.56 -29.67
N LEU A 448 -14.14 14.64 -30.53
CA LEU A 448 -13.06 14.88 -31.47
C LEU A 448 -13.62 15.42 -32.79
N SER A 449 -12.81 16.21 -33.50
CA SER A 449 -13.09 16.64 -34.86
C SER A 449 -13.32 15.41 -35.75
N GLN A 450 -14.35 15.46 -36.61
CA GLN A 450 -14.66 14.37 -37.52
C GLN A 450 -13.64 14.32 -38.67
N GLU A 451 -13.23 13.11 -39.06
CA GLU A 451 -12.36 12.85 -40.22
C GLU A 451 -13.12 12.01 -41.26
N ASP A 452 -12.83 12.25 -42.54
CA ASP A 452 -13.35 11.53 -43.71
C ASP A 452 -14.89 11.37 -43.76
N ASP A 453 -15.62 12.35 -43.21
CA ASP A 453 -17.08 12.38 -43.05
C ASP A 453 -17.70 11.18 -42.29
N ASP A 454 -16.91 10.39 -41.53
CA ASP A 454 -17.41 9.30 -40.67
C ASP A 454 -17.74 9.80 -39.26
N PRO A 455 -19.02 9.82 -38.84
CA PRO A 455 -19.40 10.26 -37.49
C PRO A 455 -18.83 9.41 -36.34
N ALA A 456 -18.35 8.19 -36.59
CA ALA A 456 -17.70 7.36 -35.56
C ALA A 456 -16.24 7.77 -35.27
N THR A 457 -15.66 8.67 -36.07
CA THR A 457 -14.35 9.26 -35.78
C THR A 457 -14.38 10.23 -34.60
N ASP A 458 -15.55 10.78 -34.25
CA ASP A 458 -15.74 11.80 -33.20
C ASP A 458 -15.54 11.27 -31.76
N TYR A 459 -15.51 9.95 -31.60
CA TYR A 459 -15.67 9.30 -30.31
C TYR A 459 -14.35 8.87 -29.68
N ILE A 460 -14.15 9.27 -28.42
CA ILE A 460 -13.18 8.70 -27.48
C ILE A 460 -13.87 8.52 -26.11
N ASN A 461 -13.51 7.46 -25.37
CA ASN A 461 -14.02 7.25 -23.99
C ASN A 461 -13.26 8.16 -23.01
N ALA A 462 -13.60 9.45 -23.06
CA ALA A 462 -13.09 10.51 -22.20
C ALA A 462 -14.22 11.49 -21.86
N ASN A 463 -14.20 12.08 -20.66
CA ASN A 463 -15.09 13.17 -20.29
C ASN A 463 -14.29 14.36 -19.76
N PHE A 464 -14.74 15.58 -20.05
CA PHE A 464 -14.32 16.75 -19.29
C PHE A 464 -14.80 16.64 -17.85
N VAL A 465 -13.98 17.12 -16.91
CA VAL A 465 -14.29 17.22 -15.49
C VAL A 465 -13.79 18.57 -14.98
N ASP A 466 -14.59 19.25 -14.19
CA ASP A 466 -14.24 20.54 -13.61
C ASP A 466 -13.24 20.40 -12.46
N GLY A 467 -12.51 21.49 -12.23
CA GLY A 467 -11.63 21.69 -11.08
C GLY A 467 -12.14 22.83 -10.20
N TYR A 468 -11.52 22.98 -9.04
CA TYR A 468 -11.86 24.06 -8.12
C TYR A 468 -11.61 25.43 -8.79
N LYS A 469 -12.69 26.22 -8.97
CA LYS A 469 -12.70 27.48 -9.71
C LYS A 469 -12.08 27.35 -11.12
N GLN A 470 -12.35 26.25 -11.83
CA GLN A 470 -11.89 26.04 -13.19
C GLN A 470 -12.82 25.07 -13.95
N LYS A 471 -13.56 25.59 -14.93
CA LYS A 471 -14.35 24.73 -15.84
C LYS A 471 -13.41 23.92 -16.75
N ASN A 472 -13.77 22.67 -17.04
CA ASN A 472 -12.98 21.71 -17.85
C ASN A 472 -11.49 21.57 -17.40
N ALA A 473 -11.19 21.62 -16.10
CA ALA A 473 -9.82 21.53 -15.60
C ALA A 473 -9.10 20.22 -15.96
N TYR A 474 -9.84 19.14 -16.14
CA TYR A 474 -9.30 17.82 -16.45
C TYR A 474 -10.04 17.16 -17.62
N ILE A 475 -9.35 16.26 -18.30
CA ILE A 475 -9.96 15.24 -19.15
C ILE A 475 -9.75 13.87 -18.47
N SER A 476 -10.84 13.29 -18.00
CA SER A 476 -10.85 11.98 -17.36
C SER A 476 -11.11 10.88 -18.39
N THR A 477 -10.10 10.04 -18.64
CA THR A 477 -10.11 9.07 -19.76
C THR A 477 -9.62 7.67 -19.35
N GLN A 478 -10.02 6.65 -20.13
CA GLN A 478 -9.49 5.29 -19.99
C GLN A 478 -8.01 5.23 -20.39
N GLY A 479 -7.29 4.17 -19.99
CA GLY A 479 -5.95 3.92 -20.51
C GLY A 479 -6.03 3.54 -22.00
N PRO A 480 -5.40 4.28 -22.94
CA PRO A 480 -5.54 4.06 -24.37
C PRO A 480 -5.37 2.59 -24.79
N LEU A 481 -6.23 2.11 -25.69
CA LEU A 481 -6.03 0.84 -26.39
C LEU A 481 -5.05 1.08 -27.55
N PRO A 482 -4.31 0.07 -28.04
CA PRO A 482 -3.46 0.24 -29.23
C PRO A 482 -4.20 0.82 -30.44
N LYS A 483 -5.49 0.49 -30.61
CA LYS A 483 -6.36 1.03 -31.67
C LYS A 483 -6.86 2.47 -31.42
N THR A 484 -6.78 2.98 -30.19
CA THR A 484 -7.24 4.32 -29.79
C THR A 484 -6.09 5.22 -29.33
N SER A 485 -4.82 4.81 -29.52
CA SER A 485 -3.67 5.69 -29.28
C SER A 485 -3.72 6.90 -30.22
N TYR A 486 -4.22 6.73 -31.45
CA TYR A 486 -4.45 7.85 -32.36
C TYR A 486 -5.55 8.79 -31.86
N ASP A 487 -6.75 8.28 -31.54
CA ASP A 487 -7.84 9.08 -30.94
C ASP A 487 -7.33 9.89 -29.72
N PHE A 488 -6.49 9.27 -28.88
CA PHE A 488 -5.93 9.89 -27.68
C PHE A 488 -4.96 11.04 -27.99
N TRP A 489 -4.06 10.89 -28.98
CA TRP A 489 -3.16 11.99 -29.35
C TRP A 489 -3.85 13.08 -30.13
N ARG A 490 -4.89 12.75 -30.93
CA ARG A 490 -5.78 13.75 -31.53
C ARG A 490 -6.51 14.53 -30.44
N MET A 491 -7.00 13.87 -29.39
CA MET A 491 -7.58 14.51 -28.20
C MET A 491 -6.60 15.47 -27.50
N VAL A 492 -5.38 15.03 -27.19
CA VAL A 492 -4.33 15.88 -26.57
C VAL A 492 -4.03 17.11 -27.43
N TRP A 493 -3.97 16.94 -28.75
CA TRP A 493 -3.70 18.03 -29.69
C TRP A 493 -4.88 19.01 -29.81
N GLU A 494 -6.08 18.52 -30.10
CA GLU A 494 -7.29 19.34 -30.27
C GLU A 494 -7.64 20.13 -28.99
N GLN A 495 -7.35 19.58 -27.81
CA GLN A 495 -7.63 20.21 -26.51
C GLN A 495 -6.43 20.97 -25.93
N HIS A 496 -5.34 21.13 -26.70
CA HIS A 496 -4.12 21.87 -26.31
C HIS A 496 -3.48 21.39 -24.99
N CYS A 497 -3.67 20.12 -24.61
CA CYS A 497 -3.25 19.60 -23.31
C CYS A 497 -1.72 19.58 -23.14
N LEU A 498 -1.23 20.23 -22.08
CA LEU A 498 0.20 20.35 -21.77
C LEU A 498 0.73 19.20 -20.89
N LEU A 499 -0.15 18.60 -20.08
CA LEU A 499 0.21 17.66 -19.02
C LEU A 499 -0.68 16.41 -19.08
N ILE A 500 -0.05 15.24 -19.05
CA ILE A 500 -0.70 13.93 -18.97
C ILE A 500 -0.32 13.25 -17.65
N VAL A 501 -1.31 12.81 -16.87
CA VAL A 501 -1.17 12.12 -15.60
C VAL A 501 -1.65 10.68 -15.72
N MET A 502 -0.71 9.74 -15.67
CA MET A 502 -0.93 8.29 -15.80
C MET A 502 -0.82 7.60 -14.44
N THR A 503 -1.94 7.19 -13.85
CA THR A 503 -1.99 6.56 -12.51
C THR A 503 -1.95 5.02 -12.54
N THR A 504 -1.33 4.43 -13.55
CA THR A 504 -1.29 2.97 -13.76
C THR A 504 -0.04 2.56 -14.53
N ARG A 505 0.40 1.31 -14.38
CA ARG A 505 1.42 0.71 -15.25
C ARG A 505 0.75 0.15 -16.50
N VAL A 506 1.47 0.01 -17.62
CA VAL A 506 0.92 -0.59 -18.86
C VAL A 506 0.38 -2.01 -18.60
N MET A 507 1.11 -2.80 -17.81
CA MET A 507 0.65 -4.08 -17.25
C MET A 507 0.74 -4.07 -15.72
N GLU A 508 -0.30 -4.57 -15.07
CA GLU A 508 -0.33 -4.85 -13.62
C GLU A 508 -0.80 -6.30 -13.42
N ARG A 509 -0.02 -7.11 -12.70
CA ARG A 509 -0.20 -8.57 -12.55
C ARG A 509 -0.47 -9.33 -13.86
N GLY A 510 0.24 -8.99 -14.94
CA GLY A 510 0.07 -9.62 -16.25
C GLY A 510 -1.26 -9.27 -16.97
N ARG A 511 -2.06 -8.35 -16.43
CA ARG A 511 -3.24 -7.80 -17.11
C ARG A 511 -2.91 -6.43 -17.68
N ALA A 512 -3.21 -6.21 -18.97
CA ALA A 512 -3.02 -4.91 -19.62
C ALA A 512 -4.03 -3.88 -19.07
N LYS A 513 -3.52 -2.81 -18.45
CA LYS A 513 -4.30 -1.68 -17.93
C LYS A 513 -4.32 -0.51 -18.91
N CYS A 514 -3.21 -0.33 -19.62
CA CYS A 514 -3.01 0.68 -20.65
C CYS A 514 -2.32 0.03 -21.86
N GLY A 515 -2.24 0.73 -22.98
CA GLY A 515 -1.28 0.45 -24.05
C GLY A 515 0.02 1.24 -23.85
N GLN A 516 1.10 0.84 -24.51
CA GLN A 516 2.25 1.71 -24.68
C GLN A 516 1.90 2.70 -25.81
N TYR A 517 1.64 3.96 -25.48
CA TYR A 517 1.18 4.99 -26.42
C TYR A 517 2.20 6.12 -26.64
N TRP A 518 3.43 5.93 -26.17
CA TRP A 518 4.60 6.79 -26.35
C TRP A 518 5.85 5.89 -26.35
N GLU A 519 6.99 6.33 -26.89
CA GLU A 519 8.21 5.50 -26.83
C GLU A 519 8.86 5.51 -25.43
N PRO A 520 9.15 4.35 -24.83
CA PRO A 520 9.74 4.24 -23.50
C PRO A 520 11.27 4.43 -23.48
N THR A 521 11.85 5.05 -24.51
CA THR A 521 13.28 5.29 -24.68
C THR A 521 13.54 6.73 -25.14
N GLU A 522 14.59 7.36 -24.60
CA GLU A 522 15.02 8.69 -25.05
C GLU A 522 15.47 8.67 -26.51
N GLY A 523 15.08 9.68 -27.28
CA GLY A 523 15.26 9.73 -28.74
C GLY A 523 14.31 8.82 -29.53
N GLY A 524 13.52 7.97 -28.87
CA GLY A 524 12.52 7.13 -29.51
C GLY A 524 11.42 7.94 -30.20
N VAL A 525 10.93 7.45 -31.34
CA VAL A 525 9.88 8.09 -32.14
C VAL A 525 8.72 7.13 -32.40
N ALA A 526 7.50 7.57 -32.11
CA ALA A 526 6.25 6.88 -32.45
C ALA A 526 5.42 7.74 -33.42
N GLU A 527 4.58 7.10 -34.23
CA GLU A 527 3.71 7.79 -35.18
C GLU A 527 2.25 7.36 -35.00
N TYR A 528 1.36 8.35 -34.86
CA TYR A 528 -0.07 8.16 -34.68
C TYR A 528 -0.84 9.09 -35.63
N GLY A 529 -1.15 8.59 -36.83
CA GLY A 529 -1.72 9.40 -37.90
C GLY A 529 -0.73 10.52 -38.31
N PRO A 530 -1.15 11.80 -38.37
CA PRO A 530 -0.26 12.92 -38.66
C PRO A 530 0.64 13.32 -37.47
N PHE A 531 0.49 12.73 -36.28
CA PHE A 531 1.32 13.09 -35.12
C PHE A 531 2.56 12.20 -35.06
N ARG A 532 3.72 12.80 -35.31
CA ARG A 532 5.02 12.20 -34.99
C ARG A 532 5.42 12.66 -33.59
N LEU A 533 5.57 11.70 -32.68
CA LEU A 533 5.95 11.93 -31.30
C LEU A 533 7.39 11.50 -31.07
N ARG A 534 8.17 12.32 -30.36
CA ARG A 534 9.54 12.02 -29.96
C ARG A 534 9.67 12.13 -28.45
N THR A 535 10.24 11.11 -27.83
CA THR A 535 10.57 11.13 -26.41
C THR A 535 11.89 11.88 -26.19
N MET A 536 11.82 13.03 -25.51
CA MET A 536 12.95 13.96 -25.36
C MET A 536 13.82 13.62 -24.15
N SER A 537 13.21 13.27 -23.02
CA SER A 537 13.90 12.83 -21.79
C SER A 537 13.00 11.92 -20.95
N ILE A 538 13.62 11.10 -20.08
CA ILE A 538 12.93 10.19 -19.14
C ILE A 538 13.55 10.30 -17.74
N GLU A 539 12.87 11.00 -16.83
CA GLU A 539 13.29 11.12 -15.42
C GLU A 539 12.51 10.16 -14.51
N THR A 540 13.16 9.11 -14.00
CA THR A 540 12.53 8.15 -13.07
C THR A 540 13.03 8.33 -11.64
N ASN A 541 12.10 8.46 -10.69
CA ASN A 541 12.37 8.46 -9.24
C ASN A 541 11.71 7.26 -8.54
N GLU A 542 11.54 7.31 -7.21
CA GLU A 542 10.97 6.19 -6.44
C GLU A 542 9.45 6.04 -6.60
N ASP A 543 8.71 7.14 -6.79
CA ASP A 543 7.24 7.16 -6.81
C ASP A 543 6.62 7.39 -8.19
N TYR A 544 7.37 8.01 -9.12
CA TYR A 544 6.90 8.32 -10.47
C TYR A 544 8.02 8.42 -11.51
N THR A 545 7.63 8.39 -12.77
CA THR A 545 8.46 8.71 -13.94
C THR A 545 7.86 9.91 -14.66
N VAL A 546 8.70 10.86 -15.08
CA VAL A 546 8.37 11.95 -15.98
C VAL A 546 8.97 11.66 -17.35
N VAL A 547 8.24 11.96 -18.42
CA VAL A 547 8.68 11.85 -19.81
C VAL A 547 8.29 13.14 -20.51
N GLU A 548 9.28 13.90 -21.00
CA GLU A 548 8.99 15.08 -21.84
C GLU A 548 8.86 14.62 -23.30
N LEU A 549 7.77 15.01 -23.96
CA LEU A 549 7.41 14.58 -25.32
C LEU A 549 7.32 15.78 -26.26
N GLU A 550 7.98 15.69 -27.42
CA GLU A 550 7.76 16.56 -28.57
C GLU A 550 6.68 15.93 -29.46
N ILE A 551 5.62 16.68 -29.78
CA ILE A 551 4.59 16.30 -30.75
C ILE A 551 4.70 17.22 -31.97
N ARG A 552 5.02 16.67 -33.14
CA ARG A 552 4.98 17.38 -34.44
C ARG A 552 3.81 16.91 -35.27
N ASN A 553 2.96 17.84 -35.69
CA ASN A 553 1.86 17.57 -36.61
C ASN A 553 2.34 17.70 -38.06
N THR A 554 2.49 16.58 -38.77
CA THR A 554 3.03 16.54 -40.14
C THR A 554 2.10 17.15 -41.20
N LYS A 555 0.85 17.47 -40.87
CA LYS A 555 -0.08 18.22 -41.75
C LYS A 555 0.12 19.74 -41.68
N THR A 556 0.56 20.28 -40.52
CA THR A 556 0.67 21.74 -40.28
C THR A 556 2.10 22.23 -40.00
N ASP A 557 3.02 21.30 -39.79
CA ASP A 557 4.38 21.47 -39.26
C ASP A 557 4.50 22.15 -37.88
N GLU A 558 3.38 22.31 -37.18
CA GLU A 558 3.34 22.80 -35.80
C GLU A 558 3.97 21.78 -34.85
N VAL A 559 4.71 22.27 -33.86
CA VAL A 559 5.38 21.47 -32.82
C VAL A 559 4.91 21.94 -31.44
N ARG A 560 4.55 21.00 -30.56
CA ARG A 560 4.14 21.25 -29.16
C ARG A 560 4.89 20.32 -28.21
N CYS A 561 5.19 20.81 -27.00
CA CYS A 561 5.76 20.00 -25.94
C CYS A 561 4.66 19.55 -24.96
N VAL A 562 4.67 18.29 -24.56
CA VAL A 562 3.74 17.70 -23.58
C VAL A 562 4.52 16.92 -22.53
N SER A 563 4.29 17.22 -21.26
CA SER A 563 4.92 16.52 -20.14
C SER A 563 4.03 15.36 -19.69
N HIS A 564 4.58 14.15 -19.61
CA HIS A 564 3.87 12.92 -19.25
C HIS A 564 4.36 12.37 -17.92
N TRP A 565 3.44 12.15 -16.99
CA TRP A 565 3.73 11.86 -15.58
C TRP A 565 3.09 10.54 -15.18
N GLN A 566 3.88 9.47 -15.11
CA GLN A 566 3.43 8.14 -14.68
C GLN A 566 3.69 7.93 -13.19
N PHE A 567 2.62 7.88 -12.38
CA PHE A 567 2.72 7.47 -10.98
C PHE A 567 2.88 5.95 -10.87
N THR A 568 4.00 5.49 -10.34
CA THR A 568 4.38 4.06 -10.31
C THR A 568 4.21 3.42 -8.92
N SER A 569 4.05 4.22 -7.86
CA SER A 569 3.89 3.77 -6.46
C SER A 569 2.46 3.37 -6.04
N TRP A 570 1.45 3.41 -6.91
CA TRP A 570 0.11 2.90 -6.54
C TRP A 570 0.14 1.37 -6.45
N PRO A 571 -0.27 0.74 -5.33
CA PRO A 571 -0.24 -0.72 -5.18
C PRO A 571 -1.25 -1.47 -6.06
N ASP A 572 -0.89 -2.66 -6.52
CA ASP A 572 -1.77 -3.49 -7.36
C ASP A 572 -3.05 -3.98 -6.60
N TYR A 573 -3.11 -3.91 -5.26
CA TYR A 573 -4.33 -4.04 -4.45
C TYR A 573 -4.59 -2.75 -3.66
N GLY A 574 -5.86 -2.37 -3.51
CA GLY A 574 -6.29 -1.28 -2.62
C GLY A 574 -5.72 0.09 -2.98
N VAL A 575 -5.27 0.80 -1.94
CA VAL A 575 -4.78 2.19 -1.95
C VAL A 575 -3.41 2.28 -1.28
N PRO A 576 -2.61 3.34 -1.54
CA PRO A 576 -1.37 3.58 -0.80
C PRO A 576 -1.62 3.68 0.72
N SER A 577 -0.72 3.12 1.54
CA SER A 577 -0.82 3.16 3.01
C SER A 577 -0.37 4.49 3.65
N SER A 578 0.08 5.43 2.82
CA SER A 578 0.32 6.84 3.15
C SER A 578 0.12 7.62 1.85
N ALA A 579 -0.52 8.78 1.95
CA ALA A 579 -0.81 9.65 0.83
C ALA A 579 0.41 10.45 0.36
N LYS A 580 1.45 10.61 1.19
CA LYS A 580 2.65 11.42 0.91
C LYS A 580 3.20 11.31 -0.53
N ALA A 581 3.30 10.09 -1.07
CA ALA A 581 3.76 9.87 -2.44
C ALA A 581 2.81 10.49 -3.49
N MET A 582 1.51 10.28 -3.33
CA MET A 582 0.45 10.86 -4.16
C MET A 582 0.37 12.39 -4.01
N LEU A 583 0.48 12.90 -2.78
CA LEU A 583 0.43 14.35 -2.49
C LEU A 583 1.64 15.09 -3.09
N ASN A 584 2.84 14.51 -2.98
CA ASN A 584 4.05 15.01 -3.65
C ASN A 584 3.87 15.01 -5.17
N PHE A 585 3.47 13.88 -5.75
CA PHE A 585 3.22 13.75 -7.18
C PHE A 585 2.18 14.76 -7.72
N LEU A 586 1.07 14.96 -6.99
CA LEU A 586 0.02 15.94 -7.30
C LEU A 586 0.55 17.38 -7.22
N GLN A 587 1.27 17.73 -6.16
CA GLN A 587 1.90 19.05 -6.02
C GLN A 587 2.90 19.33 -7.17
N ARG A 588 3.69 18.34 -7.56
CA ARG A 588 4.63 18.45 -8.69
C ARG A 588 3.93 18.57 -10.05
N ALA A 589 2.84 17.84 -10.25
CA ALA A 589 1.99 17.97 -11.45
C ALA A 589 1.40 19.39 -11.58
N ARG A 590 0.91 19.98 -10.47
CA ARG A 590 0.47 21.38 -10.43
C ARG A 590 1.60 22.35 -10.79
N GLU A 591 2.79 22.16 -10.20
CA GLU A 591 3.97 23.00 -10.46
C GLU A 591 4.34 22.96 -11.95
N LYS A 592 4.33 21.77 -12.57
CA LYS A 592 4.63 21.61 -14.00
C LYS A 592 3.56 22.21 -14.92
N GLN A 593 2.27 22.04 -14.62
CA GLN A 593 1.20 22.74 -15.34
C GLN A 593 1.39 24.26 -15.26
N ALA A 594 1.62 24.81 -14.06
CA ALA A 594 1.80 26.25 -13.87
C ALA A 594 3.11 26.78 -14.49
N GLU A 595 4.14 25.96 -14.66
CA GLU A 595 5.32 26.25 -15.48
C GLU A 595 4.94 26.33 -16.97
N MET A 596 4.40 25.26 -17.55
CA MET A 596 4.12 25.19 -18.99
C MET A 596 3.10 26.24 -19.44
N VAL A 597 2.09 26.56 -18.61
CA VAL A 597 1.11 27.62 -18.90
C VAL A 597 1.77 29.00 -18.93
N ARG A 598 2.70 29.30 -18.01
CA ARG A 598 3.48 30.55 -18.07
C ARG A 598 4.40 30.59 -19.29
N SER A 599 4.88 29.44 -19.76
CA SER A 599 5.69 29.34 -20.98
C SER A 599 4.90 29.54 -22.29
N LEU A 600 3.57 29.38 -22.29
CA LEU A 600 2.74 29.74 -23.45
C LEU A 600 2.59 31.26 -23.60
N GLY A 601 2.52 32.01 -22.50
CA GLY A 601 2.28 33.45 -22.51
C GLY A 601 1.02 33.82 -23.31
N ASP A 602 1.13 34.81 -24.19
CA ASP A 602 0.02 35.32 -25.00
C ASP A 602 -0.54 34.29 -26.03
N LEU A 603 0.10 33.13 -26.20
CA LEU A 603 -0.43 32.02 -27.00
C LEU A 603 -1.61 31.29 -26.32
N TRP A 604 -1.88 31.56 -25.03
CA TRP A 604 -2.98 30.96 -24.28
C TRP A 604 -3.98 32.00 -23.77
N ALA A 605 -5.08 32.16 -24.50
CA ALA A 605 -6.19 33.05 -24.15
C ALA A 605 -7.27 32.40 -23.26
N GLY A 606 -7.06 31.16 -22.79
CA GLY A 606 -8.02 30.42 -21.97
C GLY A 606 -7.86 30.67 -20.47
N HIS A 607 -8.33 29.72 -19.66
CA HIS A 607 -8.30 29.82 -18.20
C HIS A 607 -6.87 29.99 -17.64
N PRO A 608 -6.60 30.86 -16.64
CA PRO A 608 -5.24 31.13 -16.15
C PRO A 608 -4.50 29.94 -15.50
N ARG A 609 -5.21 28.87 -15.11
CA ARG A 609 -4.62 27.58 -14.69
C ARG A 609 -4.32 26.62 -15.87
N GLY A 610 -4.51 27.09 -17.11
CA GLY A 610 -4.15 26.38 -18.35
C GLY A 610 -5.27 25.57 -19.02
N PRO A 611 -4.92 24.89 -20.13
CA PRO A 611 -5.76 23.89 -20.78
C PRO A 611 -5.96 22.65 -19.89
N PRO A 612 -6.91 21.76 -20.23
CA PRO A 612 -7.24 20.60 -19.42
C PRO A 612 -6.03 19.67 -19.19
N ILE A 613 -5.85 19.19 -17.96
CA ILE A 613 -4.88 18.13 -17.64
C ILE A 613 -5.52 16.78 -17.99
N VAL A 614 -4.87 15.96 -18.82
CA VAL A 614 -5.39 14.60 -19.12
C VAL A 614 -5.03 13.69 -17.95
N VAL A 615 -6.04 13.15 -17.25
CA VAL A 615 -5.83 12.24 -16.11
C VAL A 615 -6.42 10.87 -16.44
N HIS A 616 -5.59 9.83 -16.44
CA HIS A 616 -6.03 8.48 -16.78
C HIS A 616 -5.51 7.40 -15.83
N CYS A 617 -6.22 6.26 -15.86
CA CYS A 617 -5.82 5.04 -15.17
C CYS A 617 -6.05 3.86 -16.12
N SER A 618 -6.58 2.74 -15.63
CA SER A 618 -7.10 1.65 -16.47
C SER A 618 -8.41 2.06 -17.16
N ALA A 619 -9.40 2.52 -16.38
CA ALA A 619 -10.78 2.77 -16.84
C ALA A 619 -11.22 4.25 -16.76
N GLY A 620 -10.36 5.15 -16.27
CA GLY A 620 -10.68 6.57 -16.11
C GLY A 620 -11.72 6.88 -15.05
N ILE A 621 -11.79 6.08 -13.96
CA ILE A 621 -12.78 6.28 -12.89
C ILE A 621 -12.20 6.15 -11.46
N GLY A 622 -11.47 5.08 -11.14
CA GLY A 622 -10.98 4.82 -9.78
C GLY A 622 -9.82 5.74 -9.36
N ARG A 623 -8.59 5.37 -9.71
CA ARG A 623 -7.38 6.15 -9.39
C ARG A 623 -7.42 7.58 -9.97
N THR A 624 -7.95 7.73 -11.20
CA THR A 624 -8.24 9.02 -11.85
C THR A 624 -9.15 9.90 -10.99
N GLY A 625 -10.31 9.39 -10.57
CA GLY A 625 -11.23 10.12 -9.70
C GLY A 625 -10.60 10.46 -8.36
N THR A 626 -9.72 9.59 -7.83
CA THR A 626 -9.00 9.85 -6.56
C THR A 626 -8.04 11.04 -6.69
N PHE A 627 -7.23 11.07 -7.77
CA PHE A 627 -6.32 12.18 -8.05
C PHE A 627 -7.07 13.51 -8.20
N ILE A 628 -8.14 13.51 -9.00
CA ILE A 628 -8.97 14.70 -9.26
C ILE A 628 -9.68 15.18 -7.96
N THR A 629 -10.26 14.26 -7.18
CA THR A 629 -10.90 14.59 -5.89
C THR A 629 -9.92 15.26 -4.94
N LEU A 630 -8.70 14.72 -4.83
CA LEU A 630 -7.66 15.31 -3.99
C LEU A 630 -7.26 16.70 -4.50
N ASP A 631 -7.07 16.89 -5.80
CA ASP A 631 -6.65 18.19 -6.35
C ASP A 631 -7.71 19.29 -6.12
N ILE A 632 -9.00 18.96 -6.25
CA ILE A 632 -10.12 19.86 -5.95
C ILE A 632 -10.20 20.16 -4.46
N CYS A 633 -10.26 19.14 -3.60
CA CYS A 633 -10.39 19.33 -2.15
C CYS A 633 -9.19 20.08 -1.56
N ILE A 634 -7.96 19.78 -2.02
CA ILE A 634 -6.76 20.52 -1.60
C ILE A 634 -6.82 21.97 -2.11
N SER A 635 -7.17 22.20 -3.38
CA SER A 635 -7.31 23.59 -3.91
C SER A 635 -8.30 24.42 -3.11
N ARG A 636 -9.45 23.86 -2.72
CA ARG A 636 -10.45 24.57 -1.89
C ARG A 636 -9.96 24.80 -0.45
N LEU A 637 -9.29 23.80 0.14
CA LEU A 637 -8.75 23.89 1.50
C LEU A 637 -7.66 24.97 1.60
N GLU A 638 -6.87 25.17 0.53
CA GLU A 638 -5.84 26.20 0.44
C GLU A 638 -6.40 27.62 0.24
N ASP A 639 -7.50 27.77 -0.51
CA ASP A 639 -8.10 29.07 -0.85
C ASP A 639 -9.09 29.58 0.23
N VAL A 640 -9.97 28.70 0.72
CA VAL A 640 -11.08 29.07 1.62
C VAL A 640 -11.17 28.21 2.89
N GLY A 641 -10.10 27.50 3.26
CA GLY A 641 -9.99 26.79 4.54
C GLY A 641 -10.98 25.64 4.76
N THR A 642 -11.70 25.22 3.71
CA THR A 642 -12.75 24.18 3.78
C THR A 642 -12.64 23.18 2.63
N ALA A 643 -13.17 21.98 2.82
CA ALA A 643 -13.35 20.99 1.75
C ALA A 643 -14.64 20.19 1.95
N ASP A 644 -15.15 19.63 0.85
CA ASP A 644 -16.25 18.67 0.85
C ASP A 644 -15.87 17.49 -0.07
N ILE A 645 -15.44 16.36 0.52
CA ILE A 645 -15.07 15.18 -0.25
C ILE A 645 -16.33 14.54 -0.89
N LYS A 646 -17.48 14.59 -0.21
CA LYS A 646 -18.73 14.01 -0.68
C LYS A 646 -19.24 14.75 -1.91
N GLY A 647 -19.49 16.06 -1.78
CA GLY A 647 -19.94 16.92 -2.88
C GLY A 647 -18.97 16.93 -4.05
N THR A 648 -17.65 16.91 -3.78
CA THR A 648 -16.63 16.79 -4.83
C THR A 648 -16.77 15.47 -5.61
N VAL A 649 -16.86 14.32 -4.92
CA VAL A 649 -17.01 13.02 -5.58
C VAL A 649 -18.36 12.91 -6.31
N GLU A 650 -19.43 13.47 -5.75
CA GLU A 650 -20.75 13.48 -6.38
C GLU A 650 -20.78 14.32 -7.68
N LYS A 651 -20.19 15.53 -7.70
CA LYS A 651 -20.06 16.34 -8.93
C LYS A 651 -19.12 15.71 -9.97
N ILE A 652 -17.98 15.15 -9.54
CA ILE A 652 -17.11 14.40 -10.47
C ILE A 652 -17.88 13.23 -11.10
N ARG A 653 -18.80 12.59 -10.36
CA ARG A 653 -19.61 11.48 -10.87
C ARG A 653 -20.70 11.88 -11.87
N SER A 654 -21.27 13.09 -11.80
CA SER A 654 -22.19 13.61 -12.83
C SER A 654 -21.49 14.10 -14.10
N GLN A 655 -20.15 14.26 -14.06
CA GLN A 655 -19.33 14.60 -15.23
C GLN A 655 -18.60 13.39 -15.81
N ARG A 656 -18.07 12.50 -14.97
CA ARG A 656 -17.49 11.21 -15.33
C ARG A 656 -18.14 10.11 -14.47
N ALA A 657 -19.12 9.44 -15.06
CA ALA A 657 -19.85 8.32 -14.47
C ALA A 657 -18.93 7.34 -13.73
N TYR A 658 -19.40 6.83 -12.58
CA TYR A 658 -18.71 5.81 -11.77
C TYR A 658 -17.35 6.20 -11.17
N SER A 659 -16.94 7.47 -11.24
CA SER A 659 -15.71 7.97 -10.58
C SER A 659 -15.69 7.65 -9.08
N ILE A 660 -14.49 7.31 -8.57
CA ILE A 660 -14.26 6.54 -7.33
C ILE A 660 -14.96 5.17 -7.41
N GLN A 661 -14.18 4.11 -7.59
CA GLN A 661 -14.69 2.76 -7.95
C GLN A 661 -14.77 1.80 -6.75
N MET A 662 -13.94 2.00 -5.72
CA MET A 662 -13.84 1.14 -4.54
C MET A 662 -14.02 1.97 -3.25
N PRO A 663 -14.58 1.41 -2.17
CA PRO A 663 -14.75 2.13 -0.91
C PRO A 663 -13.43 2.65 -0.34
N ASP A 664 -12.36 1.84 -0.42
CA ASP A 664 -11.01 2.21 0.02
C ASP A 664 -10.51 3.52 -0.63
N GLN A 665 -10.90 3.79 -1.88
CA GLN A 665 -10.52 5.03 -2.59
C GLN A 665 -11.24 6.25 -2.00
N TYR A 666 -12.49 6.10 -1.57
CA TYR A 666 -13.25 7.16 -0.89
C TYR A 666 -12.71 7.43 0.52
N VAL A 667 -12.37 6.37 1.26
CA VAL A 667 -11.70 6.47 2.57
C VAL A 667 -10.33 7.12 2.41
N PHE A 668 -9.55 6.72 1.41
CA PHE A 668 -8.24 7.31 1.11
C PHE A 668 -8.34 8.81 0.78
N CYS A 669 -9.36 9.28 0.05
CA CYS A 669 -9.57 10.72 -0.18
C CYS A 669 -9.63 11.53 1.14
N HIS A 670 -10.31 11.00 2.17
CA HIS A 670 -10.41 11.64 3.48
C HIS A 670 -9.06 11.61 4.23
N LEU A 671 -8.45 10.43 4.35
CA LEU A 671 -7.19 10.26 5.08
C LEU A 671 -6.04 11.05 4.43
N ALA A 672 -5.98 11.10 3.10
CA ALA A 672 -4.99 11.85 2.35
C ALA A 672 -5.13 13.37 2.52
N LEU A 673 -6.35 13.89 2.66
CA LEU A 673 -6.56 15.32 2.93
C LEU A 673 -6.12 15.70 4.36
N ILE A 674 -6.32 14.81 5.33
CA ILE A 674 -5.83 15.00 6.71
C ILE A 674 -4.29 14.90 6.74
N GLU A 675 -3.69 13.92 6.05
CA GLU A 675 -2.24 13.80 5.90
C GLU A 675 -1.63 15.04 5.21
N TYR A 676 -2.32 15.61 4.21
CA TYR A 676 -1.94 16.86 3.59
C TYR A 676 -1.92 18.03 4.59
N ALA A 677 -3.01 18.25 5.31
CA ALA A 677 -3.12 19.34 6.27
C ALA A 677 -2.11 19.22 7.44
N LEU A 678 -1.85 18.00 7.90
CA LEU A 678 -0.75 17.72 8.85
C LEU A 678 0.61 18.08 8.24
N SER A 679 0.88 17.70 6.99
CA SER A 679 2.15 18.02 6.31
C SER A 679 2.37 19.52 6.06
N ARG A 680 1.28 20.30 5.98
CA ARG A 680 1.27 21.76 5.85
C ARG A 680 1.21 22.51 7.20
N SER A 681 1.20 21.79 8.33
CA SER A 681 1.03 22.35 9.68
C SER A 681 -0.27 23.15 9.88
N MET A 682 -1.30 22.85 9.08
CA MET A 682 -2.67 23.36 9.29
C MET A 682 -3.34 22.67 10.50
N LEU A 683 -2.81 21.52 10.91
CA LEU A 683 -3.16 20.79 12.13
C LEU A 683 -1.91 20.63 13.00
N GLN A 684 -2.04 20.81 14.32
CA GLN A 684 -0.91 20.67 15.26
C GLN A 684 -0.54 19.21 15.52
N SER A 685 -1.55 18.35 15.72
CA SER A 685 -1.43 16.90 15.79
C SER A 685 -2.81 16.27 15.68
N VAL A 686 -2.93 15.13 15.00
CA VAL A 686 -4.15 14.31 15.00
C VAL A 686 -3.75 12.86 15.23
N ASP A 687 -4.35 12.23 16.25
CA ASP A 687 -4.32 10.78 16.40
C ASP A 687 -5.41 10.17 15.49
N LEU A 688 -4.98 9.25 14.62
CA LEU A 688 -5.82 8.43 13.74
C LEU A 688 -5.58 6.93 13.98
N SER A 689 -5.04 6.53 15.13
CA SER A 689 -4.84 5.12 15.45
C SER A 689 -6.15 4.35 15.60
N GLU A 690 -7.23 5.03 15.96
CA GLU A 690 -8.64 4.59 15.89
C GLU A 690 -9.16 4.36 14.45
N PHE A 691 -8.31 4.48 13.43
CA PHE A 691 -8.61 4.14 12.03
C PHE A 691 -7.82 2.94 11.50
N ASP A 692 -6.92 2.35 12.29
CA ASP A 692 -6.21 1.09 11.96
C ASP A 692 -7.06 -0.15 12.34
N ASP A 693 -8.39 -0.01 12.27
CA ASP A 693 -9.39 -1.07 12.39
C ASP A 693 -9.24 -2.06 11.23
N ARG A 694 -8.32 -3.01 11.43
CA ARG A 694 -8.19 -4.21 10.62
C ARG A 694 -9.07 -5.32 11.19
N ASP A 695 -10.36 -5.09 10.94
CA ASP A 695 -11.42 -6.07 10.80
C ASP A 695 -11.69 -6.93 12.05
N ASP A 696 -12.41 -6.32 13.01
CA ASP A 696 -13.46 -7.05 13.74
C ASP A 696 -14.55 -7.41 12.71
N ASP A 697 -14.58 -8.68 12.28
CA ASP A 697 -15.78 -9.44 11.86
C ASP A 697 -15.35 -10.83 11.33
N SER A 698 -15.39 -11.85 12.20
CA SER A 698 -15.48 -13.26 11.78
C SER A 698 -16.06 -14.15 12.89
N ASP A 699 -17.37 -14.07 13.07
CA ASP A 699 -18.20 -15.18 13.57
C ASP A 699 -18.33 -16.29 12.50
#